data_AF-A0A0P1ARU2-F1
#
_entry.id   AF-A0A0P1ARU2-F1
#
_cell.length_a   1.000
_cell.length_b   1.000
_cell.length_c   1.000
_cell.angle_alpha   90.00
_cell.angle_beta   90.00
_cell.angle_gamma   90.00
#
_symmetry.space_group_name_H-M   'P 1'
#
loop_
_entity.id
_entity.type
_entity.pdbx_description
1 polymer ?
#
loop_
_entity_poly.entity_id
_entity_poly.type
_entity_poly.pdbx_seq_one_letter_code
_entity_poly.pdbx_strand_id
1 'polypeptide(L)'
;MGKRHSGLKRKAGHLGFQAGEIAFIEDEMAALAAEYGLEVDRDIASHVQQRKERKKTRRRRHHDETNNIRGIDELQVREQSKETIKLLDLDFNNSESVDIKDAHKLVLTSLTVVLPDTCALRACGVPGCACSNGSRSLGFPEEDSSDKNQRKLIEKAQCLSCQHGVLQHVVEVREDADLAATLPSGGQRLLQTLYQIIRLGRIGASILKSRIWTKSALERLEAVLTHLKKQFADGGTRNGQKSAGEVHRGKQLLTNLQAQLRQAHQSVGLASRDELPIALACICDQMYFQTYYSALVLYGRACGAVPSPDKYFKELEQFTQAGTSQFEAFLNHEFSGPDQLSRVLKTLEIPIVGSTSHDEMTRERLRLQQQHRKQNPLLSIFHARLREGVRLFYEEGVGMNGEMDAILKASQGGDLGSKKHSNTKKHPQKKHYRRERKAVAQSDVNVTALKEMPCYPLLAQWRDNCRDWCCHLYSYATPNQEALEVMAKYAPIVEIGAGTGYWCSLLQRAGVDVVAFDNIPPSGESTQENAYHGHVPPFCSVQCGGPEILSQQDIRNRSLFLCYPPPGDTMAVRSIQLFQGDVVLHVGEWQGDTGDSRFENELQRRFVLEQEILLPNWGNSAYGLTVWRRKAKNLNSVAWRAMSCFNCDKTLQEAVEKSVPLRRCVICKTNVYCSSICARQDAMGHTAEHAMRLVFLKEPISSENYDRNFDNEAYYTVVKEPDLDDTIVAFKNNWREMTKIPLKAKGSDDEENLNRESIIAKTPFAFNFSS
;
A
#
# COMPACT_ATOMS: atom_id res chain seq x y z
N MET A 1 11.11 58.21 -16.75
CA MET A 1 10.16 58.91 -15.86
C MET A 1 8.79 58.23 -16.02
N GLY A 2 8.38 57.28 -15.19
CA GLY A 2 8.03 57.43 -13.78
C GLY A 2 6.53 57.14 -13.63
N LYS A 3 6.10 55.87 -13.83
CA LYS A 3 4.72 55.44 -13.56
C LYS A 3 4.62 54.92 -12.12
N ARG A 4 3.76 55.59 -11.36
CA ARG A 4 3.46 55.39 -9.94
C ARG A 4 2.97 53.98 -9.65
N HIS A 5 3.55 53.38 -8.61
CA HIS A 5 3.04 52.20 -7.93
C HIS A 5 1.66 52.48 -7.30
N SER A 6 0.65 51.71 -7.67
CA SER A 6 -0.54 51.47 -6.84
C SER A 6 -0.37 50.13 -6.13
N GLY A 7 0.14 50.17 -4.90
CA GLY A 7 0.15 49.02 -4.01
C GLY A 7 -1.27 48.67 -3.57
N LEU A 8 -1.71 47.45 -3.83
CA LEU A 8 -2.88 46.86 -3.17
C LEU A 8 -2.51 46.52 -1.73
N LYS A 9 -2.73 47.49 -0.84
CA LYS A 9 -2.83 47.28 0.61
C LYS A 9 -4.03 46.36 0.86
N ARG A 10 -3.82 45.24 1.58
CA ARG A 10 -4.92 44.50 2.22
C ARG A 10 -5.63 45.47 3.16
N LYS A 11 -6.90 45.80 2.87
CA LYS A 11 -7.78 46.47 3.82
C LYS A 11 -8.02 45.51 4.98
N ALA A 12 -7.80 45.98 6.20
CA ALA A 12 -8.37 45.36 7.40
C ALA A 12 -9.90 45.34 7.21
N GLY A 13 -10.50 44.15 7.21
CA GLY A 13 -11.93 43.95 7.01
C GLY A 13 -12.36 43.01 5.88
N HIS A 14 -11.45 42.27 5.22
CA HIS A 14 -11.86 41.22 4.27
C HIS A 14 -11.75 39.83 4.92
N LEU A 15 -12.82 39.41 5.59
CA LEU A 15 -13.12 38.02 5.92
C LEU A 15 -13.63 37.36 4.64
N GLY A 16 -12.74 36.90 3.77
CA GLY A 16 -13.10 36.21 2.53
C GLY A 16 -12.33 34.90 2.45
N PHE A 17 -13.06 33.79 2.36
CA PHE A 17 -12.51 32.47 2.06
C PHE A 17 -11.82 32.50 0.68
N GLN A 18 -10.71 31.77 0.53
CA GLN A 18 -10.09 31.54 -0.78
C GLN A 18 -11.05 30.73 -1.67
N ALA A 19 -10.89 30.81 -3.00
CA ALA A 19 -11.75 30.08 -3.94
C ALA A 19 -11.83 28.57 -3.65
N GLY A 20 -10.74 27.96 -3.16
CA GLY A 20 -10.73 26.56 -2.71
C GLY A 20 -11.51 26.33 -1.41
N GLU A 21 -11.44 27.25 -0.46
CA GLU A 21 -12.18 27.18 0.81
C GLU A 21 -13.68 27.39 0.57
N ILE A 22 -14.07 28.28 -0.36
CA ILE A 22 -15.47 28.46 -0.77
C ILE A 22 -16.01 27.19 -1.41
N ALA A 23 -15.27 26.60 -2.36
CA ALA A 23 -15.67 25.37 -3.03
C ALA A 23 -15.84 24.21 -2.03
N PHE A 24 -14.94 24.11 -1.04
CA PHE A 24 -15.06 23.13 0.04
C PHE A 24 -16.33 23.33 0.87
N ILE A 25 -16.59 24.56 1.32
CA ILE A 25 -17.79 24.87 2.12
C ILE A 25 -19.07 24.57 1.33
N GLU A 26 -19.13 24.96 0.05
CA GLU A 26 -20.27 24.67 -0.83
C GLU A 26 -20.49 23.15 -1.01
N ASP A 27 -19.42 22.41 -1.27
CA ASP A 27 -19.48 20.95 -1.43
C ASP A 27 -19.92 20.26 -0.13
N GLU A 28 -19.50 20.78 1.03
CA GLU A 28 -19.88 20.31 2.36
C GLU A 28 -21.33 20.64 2.70
N MET A 29 -21.77 21.86 2.42
CA MET A 29 -23.16 22.26 2.60
C MET A 29 -24.09 21.39 1.75
N ALA A 30 -23.73 21.17 0.48
CA ALA A 30 -24.52 20.31 -0.40
C ALA A 30 -24.50 18.84 0.03
N ALA A 31 -23.40 18.35 0.61
CA ALA A 31 -23.32 16.99 1.13
C ALA A 31 -24.17 16.82 2.39
N LEU A 32 -24.10 17.74 3.35
CA LEU A 32 -24.94 17.74 4.55
C LEU A 32 -26.42 17.85 4.19
N ALA A 33 -26.75 18.72 3.24
CA ALA A 33 -28.13 18.86 2.79
C ALA A 33 -28.63 17.58 2.11
N ALA A 34 -27.83 16.95 1.25
CA ALA A 34 -28.18 15.66 0.67
C ALA A 34 -28.31 14.54 1.73
N GLU A 35 -27.44 14.54 2.75
CA GLU A 35 -27.46 13.56 3.85
C GLU A 35 -28.73 13.69 4.72
N TYR A 36 -29.18 14.93 4.96
CA TYR A 36 -30.35 15.23 5.78
C TYR A 36 -31.64 15.48 4.98
N GLY A 37 -31.62 15.32 3.66
CA GLY A 37 -32.78 15.59 2.80
C GLY A 37 -33.21 17.07 2.79
N LEU A 38 -32.28 17.99 3.03
CA LEU A 38 -32.52 19.43 3.02
C LEU A 38 -32.31 20.00 1.60
N GLU A 39 -33.03 21.08 1.29
CA GLU A 39 -32.81 21.82 0.04
C GLU A 39 -31.52 22.65 0.12
N VAL A 40 -30.75 22.61 -0.96
CA VAL A 40 -29.54 23.43 -1.14
C VAL A 40 -29.91 24.67 -1.95
N ASP A 41 -29.32 25.82 -1.61
CA ASP A 41 -29.45 27.04 -2.41
C ASP A 41 -29.07 26.79 -3.89
N ARG A 42 -29.82 27.40 -4.83
CA ARG A 42 -29.65 27.19 -6.27
C ARG A 42 -28.25 27.53 -6.77
N ASP A 43 -27.62 28.56 -6.21
CA ASP A 43 -26.29 29.00 -6.63
C ASP A 43 -25.23 27.98 -6.19
N ILE A 44 -25.32 27.50 -4.94
CA ILE A 44 -24.46 26.44 -4.39
C ILE A 44 -24.64 25.15 -5.21
N ALA A 45 -25.88 24.75 -5.48
CA ALA A 45 -26.19 23.57 -6.28
C ALA A 45 -25.59 23.65 -7.69
N SER A 46 -25.69 24.81 -8.35
CA SER A 46 -25.09 25.06 -9.67
C SER A 46 -23.57 24.95 -9.65
N HIS A 47 -22.90 25.56 -8.66
CA HIS A 47 -21.44 25.50 -8.53
C HIS A 47 -20.95 24.06 -8.30
N VAL A 48 -21.60 23.31 -7.40
CA VAL A 48 -21.30 21.90 -7.12
C VAL A 48 -21.50 21.04 -8.37
N GLN A 49 -22.59 21.27 -9.11
CA GLN A 49 -22.90 20.52 -10.33
C GLN A 49 -21.88 20.79 -11.45
N GLN A 50 -21.50 22.05 -11.68
CA GLN A 50 -20.46 22.40 -12.66
C GLN A 50 -19.12 21.73 -12.34
N ARG A 51 -18.74 21.65 -11.06
CA ARG A 51 -17.51 20.95 -10.63
C ARG A 51 -17.59 19.45 -10.94
N LYS A 52 -18.73 18.80 -10.65
CA LYS A 52 -18.96 17.38 -10.98
C LYS A 52 -18.91 17.11 -12.48
N GLU A 53 -19.51 17.98 -13.29
CA GLU A 53 -19.52 17.85 -14.76
C GLU A 53 -18.14 18.00 -15.38
N ARG A 54 -17.30 18.91 -14.84
CA ARG A 54 -15.90 19.04 -15.27
C ARG A 54 -15.10 17.76 -15.00
N LYS A 55 -15.29 17.13 -13.84
CA LYS A 55 -14.67 15.84 -13.50
C LYS A 55 -15.12 14.73 -14.45
N LYS A 56 -16.43 14.62 -14.71
CA LYS A 56 -17.01 13.62 -15.63
C LYS A 56 -16.54 13.81 -17.08
N THR A 57 -16.48 15.05 -17.55
CA THR A 57 -15.99 15.39 -18.89
C THR A 57 -14.51 15.06 -19.04
N ARG A 58 -13.70 15.25 -17.99
CA ARG A 58 -12.28 14.90 -18.03
C ARG A 58 -12.05 13.39 -18.11
N ARG A 59 -12.84 12.58 -17.39
CA ARG A 59 -12.86 11.11 -17.55
C ARG A 59 -13.18 10.69 -18.99
N ARG A 60 -14.11 11.40 -19.64
CA ARG A 60 -14.48 11.16 -21.05
C ARG A 60 -13.45 11.70 -22.07
N ARG A 61 -12.73 12.79 -21.79
CA ARG A 61 -11.72 13.29 -22.75
C ARG A 61 -10.51 12.38 -22.86
N HIS A 62 -10.11 11.75 -21.75
CA HIS A 62 -9.09 10.69 -21.78
C HIS A 62 -9.50 9.49 -22.67
N HIS A 63 -10.81 9.29 -22.86
CA HIS A 63 -11.39 8.27 -23.75
C HIS A 63 -11.31 8.61 -25.25
N ASP A 64 -11.46 9.90 -25.61
CA ASP A 64 -11.52 10.33 -27.02
C ASP A 64 -10.13 10.72 -27.58
N GLU A 65 -9.22 11.26 -26.76
CA GLU A 65 -7.89 11.69 -27.20
C GLU A 65 -6.97 10.51 -27.59
N THR A 66 -7.15 9.34 -26.97
CA THR A 66 -6.42 8.11 -27.31
C THR A 66 -6.88 7.47 -28.63
N ASN A 67 -8.12 7.71 -29.07
CA ASN A 67 -8.60 7.27 -30.38
C ASN A 67 -8.20 8.23 -31.52
N ASN A 68 -7.98 9.52 -31.24
CA ASN A 68 -7.71 10.54 -32.26
C ASN A 68 -6.25 10.65 -32.73
N ILE A 69 -5.29 9.93 -32.12
CA ILE A 69 -3.88 9.88 -32.57
C ILE A 69 -3.65 8.78 -33.64
N ARG A 70 -4.71 8.09 -34.11
CA ARG A 70 -4.66 7.17 -35.27
C ARG A 70 -5.05 7.79 -36.61
N GLY A 71 -5.18 9.12 -36.70
CA GLY A 71 -5.44 9.81 -37.95
C GLY A 71 -4.16 10.35 -38.58
N ILE A 72 -3.41 9.50 -39.30
CA ILE A 72 -2.63 9.75 -40.54
C ILE A 72 -1.86 8.44 -40.82
N ASP A 73 -2.57 7.48 -41.40
CA ASP A 73 -2.13 6.70 -42.56
C ASP A 73 -3.32 5.82 -42.95
N GLU A 74 -4.10 6.29 -43.92
CA GLU A 74 -5.12 5.47 -44.57
C GLU A 74 -4.41 4.38 -45.36
N LEU A 75 -4.54 3.12 -44.91
CA LEU A 75 -4.67 1.93 -45.75
C LEU A 75 -5.03 0.70 -44.88
N GLN A 76 -6.30 0.29 -45.01
CA GLN A 76 -6.85 -1.04 -44.72
C GLN A 76 -6.36 -1.76 -43.43
N VAL A 77 -7.09 -1.61 -42.32
CA VAL A 77 -7.06 -2.60 -41.24
C VAL A 77 -8.47 -2.93 -40.77
N ARG A 78 -8.80 -4.22 -40.94
CA ARG A 78 -9.92 -4.99 -40.39
C ARG A 78 -10.48 -4.46 -39.07
N GLU A 79 -11.80 -4.48 -38.95
CA GLU A 79 -12.52 -4.55 -37.67
C GLU A 79 -11.96 -5.72 -36.84
N GLN A 80 -11.03 -5.42 -35.94
CA GLN A 80 -10.68 -6.31 -34.84
C GLN A 80 -11.64 -5.99 -33.69
N SER A 81 -12.47 -6.96 -33.33
CA SER A 81 -13.31 -6.95 -32.14
C SER A 81 -12.46 -6.57 -30.92
N LYS A 82 -12.75 -5.44 -30.25
CA LYS A 82 -12.16 -5.13 -28.95
C LYS A 82 -12.59 -6.22 -27.97
N GLU A 83 -11.69 -7.14 -27.64
CA GLU A 83 -11.93 -8.12 -26.57
C GLU A 83 -12.13 -7.34 -25.26
N THR A 84 -13.33 -7.42 -24.71
CA THR A 84 -13.66 -6.81 -23.43
C THR A 84 -13.23 -7.77 -22.32
N ILE A 85 -12.41 -7.29 -21.39
CA ILE A 85 -12.05 -8.00 -20.17
C ILE A 85 -13.33 -8.18 -19.35
N LYS A 86 -13.65 -9.42 -19.00
CA LYS A 86 -14.69 -9.74 -18.02
C LYS A 86 -14.04 -10.40 -16.82
N LEU A 87 -14.22 -9.84 -15.64
CA LEU A 87 -13.64 -10.41 -14.43
C LEU A 87 -14.49 -11.59 -13.96
N LEU A 88 -13.83 -12.61 -13.40
CA LEU A 88 -14.54 -13.68 -12.72
C LEU A 88 -15.17 -13.09 -11.45
N ASP A 89 -16.50 -13.05 -11.41
CA ASP A 89 -17.22 -12.83 -10.16
C ASP A 89 -16.94 -14.03 -9.24
N LEU A 90 -16.08 -13.81 -8.25
CA LEU A 90 -16.00 -14.68 -7.10
C LEU A 90 -17.30 -14.50 -6.34
N ASP A 91 -18.29 -15.33 -6.63
CA ASP A 91 -19.55 -15.35 -5.91
C ASP A 91 -19.25 -15.43 -4.40
N PHE A 92 -19.46 -14.32 -3.71
CA PHE A 92 -19.62 -14.30 -2.26
C PHE A 92 -21.00 -14.91 -1.96
N ASN A 93 -21.14 -16.21 -2.23
CA ASN A 93 -22.33 -16.97 -1.90
C ASN A 93 -22.41 -17.11 -0.38
N ASN A 94 -22.99 -16.10 0.25
CA ASN A 94 -23.80 -16.28 1.44
C ASN A 94 -25.22 -15.84 1.09
N SER A 95 -25.95 -16.70 0.40
CA SER A 95 -27.39 -16.77 0.62
C SER A 95 -27.84 -18.21 0.47
N GLU A 96 -27.99 -18.89 1.61
CA GLU A 96 -29.23 -19.65 1.78
C GLU A 96 -30.36 -18.68 1.44
N SER A 97 -31.29 -19.11 0.59
CA SER A 97 -32.49 -18.35 0.26
C SER A 97 -33.29 -18.12 1.54
N VAL A 98 -33.05 -17.00 2.22
CA VAL A 98 -33.87 -16.58 3.35
C VAL A 98 -35.24 -16.20 2.79
N ASP A 99 -36.26 -16.92 3.24
CA ASP A 99 -37.67 -16.68 2.90
C ASP A 99 -38.01 -15.19 3.09
N ILE A 100 -38.34 -14.51 1.99
CA ILE A 100 -38.55 -13.06 1.91
C ILE A 100 -39.95 -12.75 2.44
N LYS A 101 -40.09 -12.64 3.77
CA LYS A 101 -41.33 -12.16 4.39
C LYS A 101 -41.16 -11.05 5.44
N ASP A 102 -39.93 -10.77 5.89
CA ASP A 102 -39.68 -9.79 6.94
C ASP A 102 -38.49 -8.86 6.63
N ALA A 103 -38.80 -7.67 6.09
CA ALA A 103 -37.83 -6.62 5.79
C ALA A 103 -37.04 -6.17 7.03
N HIS A 104 -37.67 -6.14 8.20
CA HIS A 104 -37.03 -5.75 9.46
C HIS A 104 -35.94 -6.74 9.84
N LYS A 105 -36.25 -8.04 9.80
CA LYS A 105 -35.29 -9.12 10.07
C LYS A 105 -34.10 -9.09 9.10
N LEU A 106 -34.33 -8.79 7.82
CA LEU A 106 -33.28 -8.70 6.81
C LEU A 106 -32.31 -7.53 7.09
N VAL A 107 -32.84 -6.37 7.46
CA VAL A 107 -32.02 -5.20 7.83
C VAL A 107 -31.24 -5.49 9.11
N LEU A 108 -31.87 -6.08 10.14
CA LEU A 108 -31.18 -6.45 11.37
C LEU A 108 -30.04 -7.45 11.14
N THR A 109 -30.27 -8.47 10.29
CA THR A 109 -29.23 -9.45 9.92
C THR A 109 -28.07 -8.78 9.18
N SER A 110 -28.35 -7.74 8.37
CA SER A 110 -27.29 -6.98 7.71
C SER A 110 -26.52 -6.11 8.71
N LEU A 111 -27.21 -5.52 9.68
CA LEU A 111 -26.62 -4.67 10.71
C LEU A 111 -25.72 -5.45 11.67
N THR A 112 -26.04 -6.70 12.02
CA THR A 112 -25.16 -7.52 12.89
C THR A 112 -23.80 -7.81 12.26
N VAL A 113 -23.69 -7.73 10.93
CA VAL A 113 -22.40 -7.88 10.23
C VAL A 113 -21.56 -6.61 10.33
N VAL A 114 -22.15 -5.43 10.54
CA VAL A 114 -21.42 -4.14 10.54
C VAL A 114 -21.21 -3.59 11.94
N LEU A 115 -22.23 -3.65 12.79
CA LEU A 115 -22.19 -3.06 14.12
C LEU A 115 -21.34 -3.90 15.07
N PRO A 116 -20.57 -3.28 15.99
CA PRO A 116 -19.96 -4.01 17.10
C PRO A 116 -21.00 -4.75 17.93
N ASP A 117 -20.66 -5.91 18.48
CA ASP A 117 -21.61 -6.79 19.21
C ASP A 117 -22.28 -6.11 20.41
N THR A 118 -21.62 -5.08 20.96
CA THR A 118 -22.09 -4.29 22.10
C THR A 118 -22.92 -3.07 21.71
N CYS A 119 -23.22 -2.88 20.43
CA CYS A 119 -23.86 -1.68 19.91
C CYS A 119 -25.22 -1.94 19.25
N ALA A 120 -26.05 -0.91 19.20
CA ALA A 120 -27.29 -0.85 18.44
C ALA A 120 -27.54 0.57 17.92
N LEU A 121 -28.56 0.73 17.07
CA LEU A 121 -28.98 2.03 16.57
C LEU A 121 -29.93 2.70 17.56
N ARG A 122 -29.74 4.00 17.79
CA ARG A 122 -30.49 4.79 18.78
C ARG A 122 -31.09 6.05 18.16
N ALA A 123 -30.72 7.21 18.67
CA ALA A 123 -31.28 8.49 18.26
C ALA A 123 -31.00 8.77 16.78
N CYS A 124 -31.98 9.38 16.12
CA CYS A 124 -31.79 9.93 14.79
C CYS A 124 -30.96 11.21 14.87
N GLY A 125 -29.90 11.29 14.06
CA GLY A 125 -29.02 12.45 13.98
C GLY A 125 -29.56 13.58 13.09
N VAL A 126 -30.73 13.40 12.46
CA VAL A 126 -31.37 14.46 11.64
C VAL A 126 -31.84 15.61 12.55
N PRO A 127 -31.45 16.86 12.27
CA PRO A 127 -31.88 18.02 13.06
C PRO A 127 -33.40 18.11 13.19
N GLY A 128 -33.89 18.29 14.42
CA GLY A 128 -35.33 18.40 14.70
C GLY A 128 -36.08 17.06 14.79
N CYS A 129 -35.42 15.93 14.50
CA CYS A 129 -36.03 14.61 14.66
C CYS A 129 -35.97 14.15 16.14
N ALA A 130 -37.11 13.75 16.70
CA ALA A 130 -37.21 13.22 18.07
C ALA A 130 -37.15 11.68 18.15
N CYS A 131 -36.83 11.00 17.03
CA CYS A 131 -36.84 9.54 16.98
C CYS A 131 -35.67 8.92 17.75
N SER A 132 -35.99 8.03 18.70
CA SER A 132 -35.02 7.24 19.50
C SER A 132 -35.11 5.73 19.25
N ASN A 133 -35.98 5.30 18.33
CA ASN A 133 -36.32 3.89 18.10
C ASN A 133 -35.45 3.21 17.01
N GLY A 134 -34.20 3.64 16.83
CA GLY A 134 -33.36 3.32 15.68
C GLY A 134 -33.21 1.83 15.32
N SER A 135 -33.43 0.88 16.24
CA SER A 135 -33.41 -0.56 15.92
C SER A 135 -34.78 -1.26 15.93
N ARG A 136 -35.83 -0.62 16.47
CA ARG A 136 -37.11 -1.29 16.76
C ARG A 136 -38.06 -1.34 15.56
N SER A 137 -37.88 -0.46 14.58
CA SER A 137 -38.79 -0.30 13.46
C SER A 137 -38.00 0.09 12.22
N LEU A 138 -37.30 -0.88 11.62
CA LEU A 138 -36.53 -0.72 10.39
C LEU A 138 -37.17 -1.51 9.26
N GLY A 139 -37.12 -0.98 8.04
CA GLY A 139 -37.65 -1.66 6.88
C GLY A 139 -37.25 -0.97 5.58
N PHE A 140 -37.89 -1.37 4.50
CA PHE A 140 -37.79 -0.71 3.20
C PHE A 140 -39.09 0.07 2.92
N PRO A 141 -39.02 1.18 2.16
CA PRO A 141 -40.23 1.86 1.69
C PRO A 141 -41.10 0.95 0.82
N GLU A 142 -42.43 1.15 0.86
CA GLU A 142 -43.44 0.25 0.26
C GLU A 142 -43.40 0.17 -1.29
N GLU A 143 -42.71 1.08 -1.98
CA GLU A 143 -42.76 1.21 -3.46
C GLU A 143 -41.65 0.48 -4.25
N ASP A 144 -40.62 -0.08 -3.62
CA ASP A 144 -39.46 -0.65 -4.33
C ASP A 144 -39.46 -2.19 -4.38
N SER A 145 -40.54 -2.79 -4.92
CA SER A 145 -40.63 -4.26 -5.06
C SER A 145 -39.99 -4.83 -6.33
N SER A 146 -39.28 -4.03 -7.14
CA SER A 146 -38.75 -4.46 -8.45
C SER A 146 -37.24 -4.70 -8.49
N ASP A 147 -36.47 -4.22 -7.52
CA ASP A 147 -35.00 -4.38 -7.52
C ASP A 147 -34.59 -5.44 -6.47
N LYS A 148 -34.64 -6.72 -6.88
CA LYS A 148 -34.20 -7.90 -6.10
C LYS A 148 -32.69 -7.93 -5.83
N ASN A 149 -32.01 -6.79 -5.82
CA ASN A 149 -30.62 -6.72 -5.41
C ASN A 149 -30.54 -6.67 -3.88
N GLN A 150 -30.18 -7.80 -3.26
CA GLN A 150 -29.74 -7.91 -1.86
C GLN A 150 -28.54 -7.01 -1.49
N ARG A 151 -28.09 -6.16 -2.42
CA ARG A 151 -26.73 -5.63 -2.55
C ARG A 151 -26.52 -4.21 -1.98
N LYS A 152 -27.60 -3.56 -1.52
CA LYS A 152 -27.60 -2.22 -0.88
C LYS A 152 -28.58 -2.11 0.29
N LEU A 153 -28.75 -3.18 1.07
CA LEU A 153 -29.80 -3.25 2.09
C LEU A 153 -29.66 -2.14 3.14
N ILE A 154 -28.45 -1.89 3.66
CA ILE A 154 -28.24 -0.85 4.68
C ILE A 154 -28.43 0.56 4.11
N GLU A 155 -27.98 0.82 2.88
CA GLU A 155 -28.12 2.13 2.23
C GLU A 155 -29.58 2.47 1.91
N LYS A 156 -30.38 1.47 1.50
CA LYS A 156 -31.80 1.65 1.16
C LYS A 156 -32.75 1.57 2.35
N ALA A 157 -32.31 0.99 3.48
CA ALA A 157 -33.16 0.80 4.65
C ALA A 157 -33.47 2.13 5.36
N GLN A 158 -34.69 2.23 5.89
CA GLN A 158 -35.20 3.38 6.61
C GLN A 158 -35.76 2.99 7.98
N CYS A 159 -35.78 3.94 8.91
CA CYS A 159 -36.54 3.81 10.14
C CYS A 159 -38.01 4.12 9.85
N LEU A 160 -38.92 3.17 10.03
CA LEU A 160 -40.34 3.36 9.73
C LEU A 160 -41.03 4.34 10.69
N SER A 161 -40.38 4.68 11.82
CA SER A 161 -40.90 5.68 12.77
C SER A 161 -40.62 7.14 12.35
N CYS A 162 -39.49 7.43 11.70
CA CYS A 162 -39.16 8.79 11.25
C CYS A 162 -38.96 8.92 9.74
N GLN A 163 -39.01 7.81 9.01
CA GLN A 163 -38.77 7.68 7.57
C GLN A 163 -37.37 8.11 7.10
N HIS A 164 -36.46 8.47 8.02
CA HIS A 164 -35.06 8.72 7.70
C HIS A 164 -34.29 7.40 7.49
N GLY A 165 -33.21 7.47 6.71
CA GLY A 165 -32.35 6.32 6.44
C GLY A 165 -31.70 5.74 7.71
N VAL A 166 -31.45 4.44 7.72
CA VAL A 166 -30.79 3.72 8.83
C VAL A 166 -29.42 4.33 9.19
N LEU A 167 -28.69 4.81 8.19
CA LEU A 167 -27.40 5.48 8.34
C LEU A 167 -27.48 6.84 9.07
N GLN A 168 -28.70 7.36 9.27
CA GLN A 168 -28.97 8.58 10.04
C GLN A 168 -29.14 8.32 11.54
N HIS A 169 -29.09 7.06 11.99
CA HIS A 169 -29.16 6.73 13.41
C HIS A 169 -27.78 6.53 14.01
N VAL A 170 -27.56 7.13 15.19
CA VAL A 170 -26.32 7.02 15.96
C VAL A 170 -26.12 5.56 16.41
N VAL A 171 -24.88 5.10 16.35
CA VAL A 171 -24.48 3.78 16.87
C VAL A 171 -24.01 3.95 18.31
N GLU A 172 -24.76 3.39 19.26
CA GLU A 172 -24.47 3.52 20.70
C GLU A 172 -24.42 2.15 21.39
N VAL A 173 -23.85 2.12 22.60
CA VAL A 173 -23.84 0.94 23.46
C VAL A 173 -25.27 0.51 23.78
N ARG A 174 -25.57 -0.79 23.69
CA ARG A 174 -26.86 -1.31 24.12
C ARG A 174 -27.01 -1.22 25.64
N GLU A 175 -28.20 -0.91 26.13
CA GLU A 175 -28.50 -0.87 27.57
C GLU A 175 -28.25 -2.20 28.29
N ASP A 176 -28.36 -3.31 27.58
CA ASP A 176 -28.15 -4.68 28.09
C ASP A 176 -26.70 -5.16 27.94
N ALA A 177 -25.80 -4.36 27.37
CA ALA A 177 -24.42 -4.76 27.17
C ALA A 177 -23.63 -4.73 28.49
N ASP A 178 -22.94 -5.82 28.79
CA ASP A 178 -22.04 -5.90 29.94
C ASP A 178 -20.97 -4.81 29.88
N LEU A 179 -20.81 -4.05 30.96
CA LEU A 179 -19.83 -2.97 31.07
C LEU A 179 -18.41 -3.48 30.77
N ALA A 180 -18.07 -4.70 31.20
CA ALA A 180 -16.76 -5.31 30.94
C ALA A 180 -16.54 -5.67 29.46
N ALA A 181 -17.61 -5.91 28.70
CA ALA A 181 -17.56 -6.13 27.25
C ALA A 181 -17.50 -4.81 26.47
N THR A 182 -18.11 -3.74 27.00
CA THR A 182 -18.13 -2.42 26.34
C THR A 182 -16.81 -1.65 26.49
N LEU A 183 -16.14 -1.80 27.63
CA LEU A 183 -14.88 -1.17 28.00
C LEU A 183 -13.89 -2.23 28.53
N PRO A 184 -13.38 -3.10 27.65
CA PRO A 184 -12.44 -4.14 28.05
C PRO A 184 -11.10 -3.55 28.49
N SER A 185 -10.46 -4.23 29.45
CA SER A 185 -9.26 -3.75 30.14
C SER A 185 -7.94 -4.29 29.56
N GLY A 186 -8.02 -5.22 28.60
CA GLY A 186 -6.85 -5.82 27.96
C GLY A 186 -7.15 -7.15 27.29
N GLY A 187 -6.09 -7.80 26.82
CA GLY A 187 -6.18 -9.12 26.21
C GLY A 187 -6.78 -9.08 24.81
N GLN A 188 -7.10 -10.28 24.31
CA GLN A 188 -7.74 -10.47 23.00
C GLN A 188 -9.10 -9.75 22.90
N ARG A 189 -9.90 -9.70 23.99
CA ARG A 189 -11.18 -9.00 24.00
C ARG A 189 -11.04 -7.50 23.70
N LEU A 190 -10.01 -6.84 24.27
CA LEU A 190 -9.73 -5.45 23.94
C LEU A 190 -9.42 -5.26 22.46
N LEU A 191 -8.52 -6.09 21.92
CA LEU A 191 -8.11 -5.99 20.53
C LEU A 191 -9.29 -6.24 19.57
N GLN A 192 -10.18 -7.18 19.91
CA GLN A 192 -11.41 -7.45 19.18
C GLN A 192 -12.37 -6.25 19.22
N THR A 193 -12.59 -5.64 20.39
CA THR A 193 -13.43 -4.44 20.51
C THR A 193 -12.86 -3.27 19.71
N LEU A 194 -11.55 -3.02 19.78
CA LEU A 194 -10.88 -2.00 18.98
C LEU A 194 -11.07 -2.27 17.49
N TYR A 195 -10.85 -3.52 17.04
CA TYR A 195 -11.08 -3.93 15.65
C TYR A 195 -12.51 -3.64 15.19
N GLN A 196 -13.53 -4.06 15.94
CA GLN A 196 -14.93 -3.84 15.57
C GLN A 196 -15.28 -2.35 15.43
N ILE A 197 -14.75 -1.50 16.33
CA ILE A 197 -14.97 -0.04 16.26
C ILE A 197 -14.24 0.57 15.06
N ILE A 198 -12.97 0.21 14.84
CA ILE A 198 -12.16 0.69 13.71
C ILE A 198 -12.83 0.28 12.38
N ARG A 199 -13.31 -0.96 12.30
CA ARG A 199 -14.04 -1.48 11.14
C ARG A 199 -15.34 -0.72 10.89
N LEU A 200 -16.12 -0.44 11.94
CA LEU A 200 -17.31 0.42 11.82
C LEU A 200 -16.93 1.80 11.25
N GLY A 201 -15.86 2.40 11.75
CA GLY A 201 -15.33 3.67 11.25
C GLY A 201 -14.91 3.60 9.78
N ARG A 202 -14.18 2.54 9.37
CA ARG A 202 -13.78 2.32 7.98
C ARG A 202 -14.97 2.17 7.04
N ILE A 203 -15.96 1.36 7.41
CA ILE A 203 -17.17 1.14 6.61
C ILE A 203 -17.99 2.44 6.55
N GLY A 204 -18.23 3.08 7.69
CA GLY A 204 -19.00 4.32 7.77
C GLY A 204 -18.38 5.47 6.97
N ALA A 205 -17.06 5.66 7.07
CA ALA A 205 -16.38 6.82 6.48
C ALA A 205 -16.24 6.75 4.96
N SER A 206 -15.72 5.64 4.45
CA SER A 206 -15.24 5.57 3.06
C SER A 206 -16.07 4.71 2.13
N ILE A 207 -16.90 3.82 2.69
CA ILE A 207 -17.76 2.92 1.91
C ILE A 207 -19.18 3.49 1.90
N LEU A 208 -19.82 3.58 3.07
CA LEU A 208 -21.19 4.07 3.22
C LEU A 208 -21.28 5.60 3.25
N LYS A 209 -20.14 6.30 3.45
CA LYS A 209 -20.03 7.76 3.52
C LYS A 209 -21.03 8.41 4.50
N SER A 210 -21.35 7.74 5.63
CA SER A 210 -22.22 8.24 6.69
C SER A 210 -21.41 9.04 7.72
N ARG A 211 -21.73 10.33 7.89
CA ARG A 211 -21.05 11.16 8.91
C ARG A 211 -21.43 10.74 10.31
N ILE A 212 -22.67 10.32 10.50
CA ILE A 212 -23.20 9.91 11.81
C ILE A 212 -22.52 8.64 12.29
N TRP A 213 -22.37 7.62 11.44
CA TRP A 213 -21.68 6.38 11.82
C TRP A 213 -20.18 6.60 12.01
N THR A 214 -19.57 7.44 11.16
CA THR A 214 -18.17 7.84 11.32
C THR A 214 -17.96 8.51 12.69
N LYS A 215 -18.79 9.49 13.04
CA LYS A 215 -18.74 10.17 14.34
C LYS A 215 -18.97 9.19 15.49
N SER A 216 -19.98 8.34 15.41
CA SER A 216 -20.29 7.32 16.43
C SER A 216 -19.09 6.40 16.70
N ALA A 217 -18.40 5.97 15.63
CA ALA A 217 -17.22 5.12 15.74
C ALA A 217 -16.04 5.86 16.42
N LEU A 218 -15.78 7.11 16.05
CA LEU A 218 -14.70 7.92 16.63
C LEU A 218 -14.95 8.22 18.12
N GLU A 219 -16.16 8.60 18.50
CA GLU A 219 -16.55 8.84 19.90
C GLU A 219 -16.43 7.55 20.73
N ARG A 220 -16.86 6.41 20.17
CA ARG A 220 -16.72 5.12 20.84
C ARG A 220 -15.26 4.71 21.00
N LEU A 221 -14.42 4.93 19.99
CA LEU A 221 -12.98 4.70 20.08
C LEU A 221 -12.37 5.58 21.16
N GLU A 222 -12.73 6.86 21.21
CA GLU A 222 -12.27 7.80 22.24
C GLU A 222 -12.61 7.33 23.66
N ALA A 223 -13.83 6.81 23.87
CA ALA A 223 -14.25 6.26 25.15
C ALA A 223 -13.37 5.07 25.59
N VAL A 224 -13.10 4.13 24.69
CA VAL A 224 -12.23 2.96 24.98
C VAL A 224 -10.81 3.41 25.26
N LEU A 225 -10.22 4.30 24.44
CA LEU A 225 -8.86 4.79 24.64
C LEU A 225 -8.72 5.60 25.94
N THR A 226 -9.73 6.37 26.32
CA THR A 226 -9.76 7.10 27.59
C THR A 226 -9.82 6.14 28.77
N HIS A 227 -10.62 5.08 28.67
CA HIS A 227 -10.67 4.03 29.68
C HIS A 227 -9.32 3.33 29.86
N LEU A 228 -8.66 2.94 28.76
CA LEU A 228 -7.32 2.33 28.80
C LEU A 228 -6.28 3.27 29.42
N LYS A 229 -6.32 4.56 29.06
CA LYS A 229 -5.42 5.57 29.64
C LYS A 229 -5.55 5.64 31.17
N LYS A 230 -6.79 5.64 31.68
CA LYS A 230 -7.05 5.62 33.14
C LYS A 230 -6.48 4.35 33.77
N GLN A 231 -6.72 3.19 33.17
CA GLN A 231 -6.19 1.92 33.70
C GLN A 231 -4.67 1.85 33.73
N PHE A 232 -3.98 2.39 32.73
CA PHE A 232 -2.52 2.44 32.76
C PHE A 232 -1.98 3.45 33.78
N ALA A 233 -2.75 4.49 34.13
CA ALA A 233 -2.41 5.42 35.20
C ALA A 233 -2.61 4.80 36.59
N ASP A 234 -3.64 3.97 36.76
CA ASP A 234 -3.99 3.30 38.03
C ASP A 234 -3.12 2.06 38.34
N GLY A 235 -1.99 1.87 37.64
CA GLY A 235 -1.05 0.77 37.88
C GLY A 235 -1.27 -0.50 37.06
N GLY A 236 -2.13 -0.47 36.03
CA GLY A 236 -2.47 -1.63 35.20
C GLY A 236 -3.72 -2.37 35.70
N THR A 237 -4.20 -3.32 34.92
CA THR A 237 -5.50 -3.98 35.17
C THR A 237 -5.55 -4.63 36.55
N ARG A 238 -6.66 -4.42 37.28
CA ARG A 238 -6.96 -5.04 38.59
C ARG A 238 -6.89 -6.58 38.60
N ASN A 239 -6.88 -7.22 37.42
CA ASN A 239 -6.75 -8.66 37.25
C ASN A 239 -5.28 -9.05 36.96
N GLY A 240 -4.40 -8.87 37.94
CA GLY A 240 -2.96 -9.09 37.81
C GLY A 240 -2.60 -10.38 37.07
N GLN A 241 -1.96 -10.25 35.90
CA GLN A 241 -1.23 -11.28 35.12
C GLN A 241 -0.83 -10.72 33.74
N LYS A 242 -0.32 -9.48 33.65
CA LYS A 242 0.27 -8.96 32.39
C LYS A 242 1.78 -8.95 32.52
N SER A 243 2.48 -9.56 31.57
CA SER A 243 3.93 -9.44 31.42
C SER A 243 4.33 -7.98 31.18
N ALA A 244 5.56 -7.60 31.52
CA ALA A 244 6.08 -6.26 31.24
C ALA A 244 5.99 -5.90 29.74
N GLY A 245 6.19 -6.90 28.86
CA GLY A 245 6.02 -6.77 27.41
C GLY A 245 4.59 -6.44 27.00
N GLU A 246 3.58 -7.12 27.56
CA GLU A 246 2.17 -6.80 27.28
C GLU A 246 1.77 -5.39 27.72
N VAL A 247 2.27 -4.93 28.87
CA VAL A 247 2.02 -3.57 29.35
C VAL A 247 2.69 -2.54 28.44
N HIS A 248 3.94 -2.76 28.04
CA HIS A 248 4.66 -1.88 27.13
C HIS A 248 3.95 -1.79 25.77
N ARG A 249 3.59 -2.94 25.17
CA ARG A 249 2.87 -2.99 23.90
C ARG A 249 1.50 -2.34 23.98
N GLY A 250 0.76 -2.56 25.07
CA GLY A 250 -0.52 -1.90 25.31
C GLY A 250 -0.41 -0.36 25.38
N LYS A 251 0.64 0.17 26.02
CA LYS A 251 0.90 1.62 26.08
C LYS A 251 1.30 2.19 24.72
N GLN A 252 2.11 1.46 23.96
CA GLN A 252 2.51 1.83 22.59
C GLN A 252 1.28 1.89 21.67
N LEU A 253 0.43 0.85 21.72
CA LEU A 253 -0.82 0.81 20.96
C LEU A 253 -1.75 1.98 21.32
N LEU A 254 -1.94 2.24 22.62
CA LEU A 254 -2.75 3.38 23.08
C LEU A 254 -2.24 4.72 22.51
N THR A 255 -0.92 4.95 22.57
CA THR A 255 -0.30 6.18 22.06
C THR A 255 -0.52 6.33 20.56
N ASN A 256 -0.31 5.24 19.82
CA ASN A 256 -0.49 5.19 18.38
C ASN A 256 -1.95 5.47 17.98
N LEU A 257 -2.91 4.79 18.60
CA LEU A 257 -4.33 4.98 18.32
C LEU A 257 -4.83 6.38 18.71
N GLN A 258 -4.32 6.97 19.79
CA GLN A 258 -4.62 8.37 20.14
C GLN A 258 -4.06 9.37 19.12
N ALA A 259 -2.90 9.10 18.52
CA ALA A 259 -2.38 9.92 17.43
C ALA A 259 -3.27 9.82 16.18
N GLN A 260 -3.65 8.60 15.80
CA GLN A 260 -4.53 8.37 14.65
C GLN A 260 -5.93 8.96 14.87
N LEU A 261 -6.51 8.87 16.07
CA LEU A 261 -7.81 9.45 16.39
C LEU A 261 -7.79 10.98 16.29
N ARG A 262 -6.72 11.63 16.75
CA ARG A 262 -6.53 13.08 16.56
C ARG A 262 -6.42 13.44 15.08
N GLN A 263 -5.71 12.64 14.29
CA GLN A 263 -5.63 12.84 12.84
C GLN A 263 -7.00 12.66 12.17
N ALA A 264 -7.82 11.69 12.60
CA ALA A 264 -9.19 11.52 12.10
C ALA A 264 -10.05 12.76 12.36
N HIS A 265 -10.05 13.29 13.59
CA HIS A 265 -10.78 14.52 13.91
C HIS A 265 -10.30 15.73 13.10
N GLN A 266 -8.99 15.84 12.84
CA GLN A 266 -8.44 16.89 11.98
C GLN A 266 -8.90 16.74 10.53
N SER A 267 -8.85 15.53 9.97
CA SER A 267 -9.30 15.26 8.60
C SER A 267 -10.78 15.60 8.41
N VAL A 268 -11.65 15.23 9.36
CA VAL A 268 -13.08 15.57 9.32
C VAL A 268 -13.33 17.08 9.22
N GLY A 269 -12.44 17.90 9.80
CA GLY A 269 -12.58 19.36 9.76
C GLY A 269 -11.88 20.07 8.60
N LEU A 270 -10.94 19.42 7.90
CA LEU A 270 -10.02 20.08 6.95
C LEU A 270 -9.99 19.45 5.56
N ALA A 271 -10.23 18.14 5.42
CA ALA A 271 -10.09 17.44 4.15
C ALA A 271 -11.28 17.76 3.24
N SER A 272 -11.01 17.91 1.94
CA SER A 272 -12.09 18.12 0.97
C SER A 272 -13.05 16.93 0.91
N ARG A 273 -14.29 17.16 0.46
CA ARG A 273 -15.34 16.14 0.38
C ARG A 273 -14.87 14.85 -0.30
N ASP A 274 -14.09 14.95 -1.38
CA ASP A 274 -13.65 13.77 -2.15
C ASP A 274 -12.40 13.12 -1.55
N GLU A 275 -11.56 13.90 -0.86
CA GLU A 275 -10.36 13.40 -0.19
C GLU A 275 -10.66 12.78 1.17
N LEU A 276 -11.71 13.25 1.86
CA LEU A 276 -12.06 12.83 3.21
C LEU A 276 -12.29 11.31 3.32
N PRO A 277 -13.05 10.64 2.43
CA PRO A 277 -13.15 9.18 2.40
C PRO A 277 -11.80 8.47 2.33
N ILE A 278 -10.86 9.01 1.54
CA ILE A 278 -9.54 8.42 1.33
C ILE A 278 -8.68 8.60 2.57
N ALA A 279 -8.66 9.82 3.13
CA ALA A 279 -7.90 10.16 4.32
C ALA A 279 -8.36 9.32 5.53
N LEU A 280 -9.67 9.19 5.73
CA LEU A 280 -10.22 8.36 6.80
C LEU A 280 -9.98 6.87 6.55
N ALA A 281 -10.01 6.41 5.30
CA ALA A 281 -9.64 5.04 4.98
C ALA A 281 -8.18 4.73 5.37
N CYS A 282 -7.22 5.60 5.02
CA CYS A 282 -5.82 5.48 5.44
C CYS A 282 -5.68 5.43 6.97
N ILE A 283 -6.38 6.31 7.68
CA ILE A 283 -6.28 6.40 9.15
C ILE A 283 -6.88 5.16 9.82
N CYS A 284 -8.05 4.70 9.38
CA CYS A 284 -8.68 3.50 9.90
C CYS A 284 -7.84 2.25 9.59
N ASP A 285 -7.29 2.14 8.38
CA ASP A 285 -6.41 1.02 8.01
C ASP A 285 -5.11 1.05 8.82
N GLN A 286 -4.56 2.24 9.12
CA GLN A 286 -3.41 2.39 10.03
C GLN A 286 -3.75 1.90 11.46
N MET A 287 -4.91 2.30 12.00
CA MET A 287 -5.37 1.85 13.31
C MET A 287 -5.56 0.32 13.33
N TYR A 288 -6.13 -0.23 12.25
CA TYR A 288 -6.31 -1.67 12.07
C TYR A 288 -4.96 -2.38 12.11
N PHE A 289 -3.98 -1.97 11.30
CA PHE A 289 -2.67 -2.63 11.25
C PHE A 289 -1.93 -2.54 12.60
N GLN A 290 -2.00 -1.40 13.30
CA GLN A 290 -1.42 -1.26 14.64
C GLN A 290 -2.05 -2.22 15.66
N THR A 291 -3.37 -2.40 15.57
CA THR A 291 -4.13 -3.32 16.43
C THR A 291 -3.82 -4.77 16.07
N TYR A 292 -3.76 -5.11 14.77
CA TYR A 292 -3.40 -6.44 14.27
C TYR A 292 -1.97 -6.81 14.64
N TYR A 293 -1.01 -5.90 14.44
CA TYR A 293 0.38 -6.12 14.82
C TYR A 293 0.54 -6.37 16.33
N SER A 294 -0.22 -5.66 17.15
CA SER A 294 -0.24 -5.90 18.60
C SER A 294 -0.80 -7.29 18.92
N ALA A 295 -1.88 -7.72 18.26
CA ALA A 295 -2.43 -9.07 18.40
C ALA A 295 -1.42 -10.14 17.97
N LEU A 296 -0.76 -9.89 16.83
CA LEU A 296 0.18 -10.80 16.19
C LEU A 296 1.43 -11.03 17.06
N VAL A 297 2.01 -9.98 17.62
CA VAL A 297 3.21 -10.11 18.46
C VAL A 297 2.89 -10.67 19.84
N LEU A 298 1.73 -10.33 20.43
CA LEU A 298 1.36 -10.84 21.76
C LEU A 298 0.82 -12.27 21.74
N TYR A 299 0.11 -12.66 20.68
CA TYR A 299 -0.67 -13.91 20.65
C TYR A 299 -0.39 -14.79 19.44
N GLY A 300 0.52 -14.40 18.54
CA GLY A 300 0.92 -15.16 17.37
C GLY A 300 -0.07 -15.10 16.19
N ARG A 301 0.31 -15.72 15.06
CA ARG A 301 -0.47 -15.72 13.80
C ARG A 301 -1.82 -16.42 13.88
N ALA A 302 -1.98 -17.34 14.83
CA ALA A 302 -3.22 -18.08 15.04
C ALA A 302 -4.28 -17.28 15.84
N CYS A 303 -3.94 -16.10 16.35
CA CYS A 303 -4.87 -15.27 17.09
C CYS A 303 -6.02 -14.78 16.20
N GLY A 304 -7.26 -15.14 16.56
CA GLY A 304 -8.46 -14.71 15.84
C GLY A 304 -9.08 -13.40 16.35
N ALA A 305 -8.47 -12.74 17.33
CA ALA A 305 -9.03 -11.52 17.94
C ALA A 305 -9.12 -10.35 16.95
N VAL A 306 -8.13 -10.25 16.06
CA VAL A 306 -8.09 -9.31 14.96
C VAL A 306 -7.83 -10.12 13.69
N PRO A 307 -8.74 -10.11 12.70
CA PRO A 307 -8.55 -10.85 11.45
C PRO A 307 -7.26 -10.46 10.74
N SER A 308 -6.66 -11.39 10.01
CA SER A 308 -5.50 -11.10 9.16
C SER A 308 -5.84 -10.11 8.04
N PRO A 309 -4.87 -9.34 7.52
CA PRO A 309 -5.13 -8.29 6.53
C PRO A 309 -5.92 -8.76 5.30
N ASP A 310 -5.65 -9.96 4.79
CA ASP A 310 -6.39 -10.56 3.67
C ASP A 310 -7.88 -10.78 4.00
N LYS A 311 -8.20 -11.21 5.23
CA LYS A 311 -9.57 -11.37 5.70
C LYS A 311 -10.25 -10.03 5.93
N TYR A 312 -9.55 -9.08 6.55
CA TYR A 312 -10.05 -7.72 6.79
C TYR A 312 -10.46 -7.04 5.48
N PHE A 313 -9.58 -7.01 4.47
CA PHE A 313 -9.93 -6.39 3.19
C PHE A 313 -11.02 -7.16 2.46
N LYS A 314 -11.02 -8.50 2.50
CA LYS A 314 -12.11 -9.31 1.93
C LYS A 314 -13.46 -9.05 2.60
N GLU A 315 -13.49 -8.79 3.90
CA GLU A 315 -14.72 -8.39 4.61
C GLU A 315 -15.20 -7.01 4.15
N LEU A 316 -14.30 -6.04 3.94
CA LEU A 316 -14.66 -4.73 3.42
C LEU A 316 -15.25 -4.80 2.01
N GLU A 317 -14.73 -5.69 1.16
CA GLU A 317 -15.22 -5.88 -0.21
C GLU A 317 -16.69 -6.30 -0.31
N GLN A 318 -17.22 -6.95 0.73
CA GLN A 318 -18.64 -7.32 0.81
C GLN A 318 -19.57 -6.09 0.79
N PHE A 319 -19.05 -4.93 1.18
CA PHE A 319 -19.78 -3.65 1.18
C PHE A 319 -19.48 -2.79 -0.06
N THR A 320 -18.51 -3.18 -0.90
CA THR A 320 -18.14 -2.47 -2.13
C THR A 320 -18.44 -3.30 -3.37
N GLN A 321 -19.69 -3.74 -3.52
CA GLN A 321 -20.06 -4.74 -4.53
C GLN A 321 -19.97 -4.22 -5.98
N ALA A 322 -20.03 -2.90 -6.18
CA ALA A 322 -19.71 -2.28 -7.47
C ALA A 322 -18.20 -2.25 -7.77
N GLY A 323 -17.35 -2.60 -6.81
CA GLY A 323 -15.89 -2.51 -6.94
C GLY A 323 -15.35 -3.41 -8.05
N THR A 324 -15.90 -4.62 -8.22
CA THR A 324 -15.48 -5.52 -9.31
C THR A 324 -15.83 -4.94 -10.68
N SER A 325 -17.05 -4.45 -10.87
CA SER A 325 -17.48 -3.88 -12.16
C SER A 325 -16.82 -2.53 -12.46
N GLN A 326 -16.55 -1.71 -11.44
CA GLN A 326 -15.75 -0.49 -11.57
C GLN A 326 -14.30 -0.81 -11.96
N PHE A 327 -13.71 -1.83 -11.33
CA PHE A 327 -12.37 -2.27 -11.68
C PHE A 327 -12.32 -2.85 -13.11
N GLU A 328 -13.29 -3.66 -13.50
CA GLU A 328 -13.43 -4.15 -14.87
C GLU A 328 -13.56 -3.01 -15.89
N ALA A 329 -14.40 -2.02 -15.60
CA ALA A 329 -14.56 -0.85 -16.46
C ALA A 329 -13.25 -0.05 -16.59
N PHE A 330 -12.53 0.12 -15.49
CA PHE A 330 -11.22 0.74 -15.47
C PHE A 330 -10.18 -0.06 -16.28
N LEU A 331 -10.15 -1.39 -16.14
CA LEU A 331 -9.26 -2.24 -16.93
C LEU A 331 -9.59 -2.15 -18.43
N ASN A 332 -10.86 -2.22 -18.79
CA ASN A 332 -11.30 -2.07 -20.18
C ASN A 332 -10.96 -0.68 -20.75
N HIS A 333 -10.99 0.35 -19.92
CA HIS A 333 -10.68 1.71 -20.32
C HIS A 333 -9.18 1.93 -20.53
N GLU A 334 -8.37 1.63 -19.52
CA GLU A 334 -6.94 1.97 -19.49
C GLU A 334 -6.06 0.91 -20.20
N PHE A 335 -6.58 -0.28 -20.49
CA PHE A 335 -5.81 -1.42 -21.06
C PHE A 335 -6.33 -1.91 -22.42
N SER A 336 -7.07 -1.07 -23.15
CA SER A 336 -7.64 -1.40 -24.47
C SER A 336 -6.55 -1.62 -25.55
N GLY A 337 -6.16 -2.88 -25.81
CA GLY A 337 -5.36 -3.28 -26.98
C GLY A 337 -4.76 -4.69 -26.86
N PRO A 338 -4.77 -5.53 -27.91
CA PRO A 338 -4.44 -6.97 -27.81
C PRO A 338 -3.03 -7.26 -27.28
N ASP A 339 -2.02 -6.47 -27.66
CA ASP A 339 -0.64 -6.66 -27.19
C ASP A 339 -0.42 -6.13 -25.75
N GLN A 340 -1.21 -5.14 -25.31
CA GLN A 340 -1.07 -4.45 -24.01
C GLN A 340 -1.86 -5.15 -22.90
N LEU A 341 -3.02 -5.71 -23.25
CA LEU A 341 -3.87 -6.57 -22.41
C LEU A 341 -3.04 -7.69 -21.79
N SER A 342 -2.15 -8.31 -22.58
CA SER A 342 -1.41 -9.49 -22.17
C SER A 342 -0.34 -9.21 -21.11
N ARG A 343 0.34 -8.06 -21.14
CA ARG A 343 1.56 -7.84 -20.34
C ARG A 343 1.28 -7.41 -18.90
N VAL A 344 0.46 -6.36 -18.75
CA VAL A 344 0.19 -5.81 -17.42
C VAL A 344 -0.78 -6.73 -16.66
N LEU A 345 -1.80 -7.27 -17.33
CA LEU A 345 -2.73 -8.21 -16.69
C LEU A 345 -2.06 -9.51 -16.26
N LYS A 346 -1.09 -10.03 -17.03
CA LYS A 346 -0.30 -11.20 -16.62
C LYS A 346 0.46 -10.94 -15.32
N THR A 347 1.04 -9.74 -15.17
CA THR A 347 1.74 -9.35 -13.95
C THR A 347 0.82 -9.29 -12.73
N LEU A 348 -0.43 -8.87 -12.94
CA LEU A 348 -1.40 -8.70 -11.85
C LEU A 348 -2.04 -10.01 -11.42
N GLU A 349 -1.98 -11.10 -12.22
CA GLU A 349 -2.69 -12.37 -11.96
C GLU A 349 -4.18 -12.17 -11.61
N ILE A 350 -4.85 -11.26 -12.31
CA ILE A 350 -6.28 -11.02 -12.09
C ILE A 350 -7.08 -12.16 -12.74
N PRO A 351 -8.08 -12.74 -12.04
CA PRO A 351 -8.92 -13.79 -12.59
C PRO A 351 -9.88 -13.20 -13.64
N ILE A 352 -9.64 -13.52 -14.91
CA ILE A 352 -10.41 -13.05 -16.08
C ILE A 352 -11.14 -14.24 -16.72
N VAL A 353 -12.33 -14.00 -17.25
CA VAL A 353 -13.09 -14.98 -18.04
C VAL A 353 -12.48 -15.07 -19.44
N GLY A 354 -11.89 -16.23 -19.78
CA GLY A 354 -11.44 -16.51 -21.14
C GLY A 354 -12.61 -16.61 -22.14
N SER A 355 -12.36 -16.32 -23.42
CA SER A 355 -13.37 -16.33 -24.49
C SER A 355 -13.78 -17.73 -24.97
N THR A 356 -13.31 -18.80 -24.31
CA THR A 356 -13.52 -20.19 -24.74
C THR A 356 -14.72 -20.85 -24.07
N SER A 357 -15.07 -22.07 -24.52
CA SER A 357 -16.31 -22.79 -24.17
C SER A 357 -16.63 -22.84 -22.67
N HIS A 358 -17.91 -22.98 -22.33
CA HIS A 358 -18.41 -23.06 -20.94
C HIS A 358 -17.72 -24.15 -20.08
N ASP A 359 -17.31 -25.26 -20.69
CA ASP A 359 -16.59 -26.34 -20.02
C ASP A 359 -15.15 -25.99 -19.66
N GLU A 360 -14.51 -25.12 -20.44
CA GLU A 360 -13.17 -24.62 -20.16
C GLU A 360 -13.21 -23.55 -19.07
N MET A 361 -14.20 -22.65 -19.12
CA MET A 361 -14.47 -21.70 -18.03
C MET A 361 -14.72 -22.41 -16.69
N THR A 362 -15.46 -23.52 -16.70
CA THR A 362 -15.74 -24.30 -15.49
C THR A 362 -14.47 -24.99 -14.96
N ARG A 363 -13.64 -25.54 -15.85
CA ARG A 363 -12.34 -26.13 -15.47
C ARG A 363 -11.38 -25.09 -14.92
N GLU A 364 -11.32 -23.92 -15.54
CA GLU A 364 -10.46 -22.82 -15.10
C GLU A 364 -10.92 -22.26 -13.76
N ARG A 365 -12.24 -22.13 -13.54
CA ARG A 365 -12.81 -21.80 -12.24
C ARG A 365 -12.41 -22.81 -11.18
N LEU A 366 -12.44 -24.12 -11.48
CA LEU A 366 -12.02 -25.16 -10.54
C LEU A 366 -10.52 -25.11 -10.25
N ARG A 367 -9.68 -24.82 -11.25
CA ARG A 367 -8.23 -24.60 -11.08
C ARG A 367 -7.95 -23.40 -10.19
N LEU A 368 -8.58 -22.26 -10.47
CA LEU A 368 -8.48 -21.05 -9.64
C LEU A 368 -9.00 -21.30 -8.22
N GLN A 369 -10.09 -22.06 -8.04
CA GLN A 369 -10.57 -22.46 -6.72
C GLN A 369 -9.59 -23.39 -5.98
N GLN A 370 -8.90 -24.29 -6.69
CA GLN A 370 -7.85 -25.14 -6.11
C GLN A 370 -6.59 -24.32 -5.77
N GLN A 371 -6.24 -23.36 -6.61
CA GLN A 371 -5.15 -22.41 -6.39
C GLN A 371 -5.45 -21.46 -5.22
N HIS A 372 -6.70 -21.01 -5.08
CA HIS A 372 -7.19 -20.28 -3.91
C HIS A 372 -7.11 -21.11 -2.62
N ARG A 373 -7.14 -22.45 -2.68
CA ARG A 373 -6.88 -23.30 -1.50
C ARG A 373 -5.40 -23.29 -1.11
N LYS A 374 -4.48 -23.02 -2.06
CA LYS A 374 -3.07 -22.67 -1.82
C LYS A 374 -2.94 -21.16 -1.61
N GLN A 375 -3.51 -20.65 -0.52
CA GLN A 375 -3.65 -19.19 -0.29
C GLN A 375 -2.32 -18.44 -0.33
N ASN A 376 -2.28 -17.37 -1.14
CA ASN A 376 -1.30 -16.28 -1.11
C ASN A 376 -1.98 -15.01 -0.57
N PRO A 377 -1.96 -14.79 0.77
CA PRO A 377 -2.58 -13.63 1.40
C PRO A 377 -2.08 -12.30 0.84
N LEU A 378 -0.77 -12.15 0.62
CA LEU A 378 -0.17 -10.89 0.17
C LEU A 378 -0.69 -10.47 -1.21
N LEU A 379 -0.83 -11.41 -2.15
CA LEU A 379 -1.43 -11.15 -3.46
C LEU A 379 -2.91 -10.77 -3.35
N SER A 380 -3.65 -11.43 -2.45
CA SER A 380 -5.06 -11.12 -2.21
C SER A 380 -5.25 -9.70 -1.67
N ILE A 381 -4.37 -9.27 -0.75
CA ILE A 381 -4.35 -7.91 -0.20
C ILE A 381 -4.02 -6.90 -1.29
N PHE A 382 -3.04 -7.21 -2.17
CA PHE A 382 -2.69 -6.37 -3.32
C PHE A 382 -3.89 -6.13 -4.24
N HIS A 383 -4.61 -7.19 -4.62
CA HIS A 383 -5.81 -7.08 -5.46
C HIS A 383 -6.91 -6.23 -4.81
N ALA A 384 -7.20 -6.48 -3.53
CA ALA A 384 -8.22 -5.73 -2.81
C ALA A 384 -7.85 -4.25 -2.71
N ARG A 385 -6.56 -3.94 -2.43
CA ARG A 385 -6.08 -2.56 -2.35
C ARG A 385 -6.14 -1.85 -3.70
N LEU A 386 -5.83 -2.54 -4.79
CA LEU A 386 -5.92 -2.00 -6.15
C LEU A 386 -7.38 -1.68 -6.52
N ARG A 387 -8.31 -2.62 -6.30
CA ARG A 387 -9.75 -2.41 -6.56
C ARG A 387 -10.30 -1.23 -5.76
N GLU A 388 -10.03 -1.18 -4.47
CA GLU A 388 -10.47 -0.09 -3.60
C GLU A 388 -9.82 1.24 -3.99
N GLY A 389 -8.56 1.22 -4.43
CA GLY A 389 -7.87 2.39 -4.96
C GLY A 389 -8.54 2.95 -6.23
N VAL A 390 -8.97 2.09 -7.14
CA VAL A 390 -9.76 2.51 -8.32
C VAL A 390 -11.08 3.15 -7.88
N ARG A 391 -11.80 2.55 -6.93
CA ARG A 391 -13.04 3.13 -6.41
C ARG A 391 -12.82 4.49 -5.73
N LEU A 392 -11.76 4.65 -4.96
CA LEU A 392 -11.52 5.87 -4.18
C LEU A 392 -10.88 7.00 -4.99
N PHE A 393 -10.02 6.68 -5.96
CA PHE A 393 -9.30 7.68 -6.73
C PHE A 393 -9.88 7.87 -8.13
N TYR A 394 -9.95 6.80 -8.93
CA TYR A 394 -10.37 6.87 -10.32
C TYR A 394 -11.87 7.21 -10.44
N GLU A 395 -12.72 6.49 -9.69
CA GLU A 395 -14.17 6.69 -9.72
C GLU A 395 -14.63 7.99 -9.03
N GLU A 396 -13.81 8.57 -8.14
CA GLU A 396 -14.06 9.90 -7.57
C GLU A 396 -13.34 11.03 -8.35
N GLY A 397 -12.41 10.68 -9.26
CA GLY A 397 -11.65 11.62 -10.08
C GLY A 397 -10.58 12.40 -9.32
N VAL A 398 -10.08 11.84 -8.22
CA VAL A 398 -9.04 12.42 -7.36
C VAL A 398 -7.67 12.17 -8.00
N GLY A 399 -6.83 13.20 -8.07
CA GLY A 399 -5.50 13.11 -8.70
C GLY A 399 -5.50 13.16 -10.23
N MET A 400 -6.67 13.25 -10.84
CA MET A 400 -6.82 13.38 -12.29
C MET A 400 -6.77 14.83 -12.75
N ASN A 401 -6.70 15.83 -11.87
CA ASN A 401 -6.79 17.25 -12.22
C ASN A 401 -5.46 17.92 -12.61
N GLY A 402 -4.36 17.16 -12.65
CA GLY A 402 -3.02 17.64 -12.96
C GLY A 402 -2.16 17.91 -11.72
N GLU A 403 -2.60 17.40 -10.57
CA GLU A 403 -1.86 17.38 -9.31
C GLU A 403 -0.49 16.70 -9.51
N MET A 404 -0.46 15.59 -10.25
CA MET A 404 0.77 14.89 -10.62
C MET A 404 1.68 15.73 -11.52
N ASP A 405 1.14 16.39 -12.54
CA ASP A 405 1.93 17.28 -13.41
C ASP A 405 2.56 18.44 -12.63
N ALA A 406 1.83 18.97 -11.63
CA ALA A 406 2.33 20.05 -10.79
C ALA A 406 3.53 19.61 -9.93
N ILE A 407 3.53 18.37 -9.46
CA ILE A 407 4.62 17.80 -8.64
C ILE A 407 5.88 17.61 -9.46
N LEU A 408 5.76 17.04 -10.67
CA LEU A 408 6.89 16.85 -11.58
C LEU A 408 7.48 18.17 -12.08
N LYS A 409 6.69 19.26 -12.10
CA LYS A 409 7.17 20.61 -12.39
C LYS A 409 7.82 21.27 -11.18
N ALA A 410 7.29 21.04 -9.97
CA ALA A 410 7.85 21.60 -8.75
C ALA A 410 9.23 21.02 -8.41
N SER A 411 9.47 19.75 -8.72
CA SER A 411 10.78 19.09 -8.56
C SER A 411 11.88 19.64 -9.48
N GLN A 412 11.56 20.53 -10.43
CA GLN A 412 12.51 21.23 -11.31
C GLN A 412 13.21 22.40 -10.61
N GLY A 413 12.74 22.83 -9.44
CA GLY A 413 13.30 23.95 -8.66
C GLY A 413 14.30 23.50 -7.60
N GLY A 414 15.49 23.03 -8.00
CA GLY A 414 16.61 22.83 -7.09
C GLY A 414 17.32 24.15 -6.76
N ASP A 415 17.31 24.52 -5.48
CA ASP A 415 18.06 25.62 -4.83
C ASP A 415 17.55 27.06 -5.02
N LEU A 416 16.56 27.42 -4.21
CA LEU A 416 16.47 28.78 -3.66
C LEU A 416 16.40 28.66 -2.15
N GLY A 417 17.52 28.95 -1.51
CA GLY A 417 17.64 29.07 -0.06
C GLY A 417 16.46 29.78 0.56
N SER A 418 16.08 29.28 1.74
CA SER A 418 15.11 29.88 2.63
C SER A 418 15.23 31.40 2.67
N LYS A 419 14.22 32.11 2.15
CA LYS A 419 13.96 33.50 2.53
C LYS A 419 12.55 33.61 3.09
N LYS A 420 12.39 33.07 4.30
CA LYS A 420 11.50 33.71 5.28
C LYS A 420 12.07 35.11 5.57
N HIS A 421 11.51 36.14 4.94
CA HIS A 421 11.72 37.51 5.43
C HIS A 421 10.88 37.70 6.69
N SER A 422 11.50 37.48 7.84
CA SER A 422 11.02 37.96 9.13
C SER A 422 11.11 39.49 9.16
N ASN A 423 10.05 40.17 9.58
CA ASN A 423 10.13 41.55 10.02
C ASN A 423 9.30 41.74 11.30
N THR A 424 9.91 41.41 12.43
CA THR A 424 9.60 42.04 13.72
C THR A 424 10.90 42.24 14.48
N LYS A 425 11.36 43.50 14.51
CA LYS A 425 12.35 43.98 15.47
C LYS A 425 11.70 44.05 16.85
N LYS A 426 12.24 43.34 17.84
CA LYS A 426 12.36 43.77 19.24
C LYS A 426 13.40 42.90 19.94
N HIS A 427 14.36 43.57 20.59
CA HIS A 427 15.54 42.99 21.23
C HIS A 427 15.20 42.11 22.46
N PRO A 428 16.07 41.14 22.82
CA PRO A 428 15.79 40.14 23.85
C PRO A 428 16.39 40.51 25.22
N GLN A 429 15.68 40.16 26.30
CA GLN A 429 16.30 39.88 27.61
C GLN A 429 16.10 38.41 27.97
N LYS A 430 17.19 37.83 28.47
CA LYS A 430 17.50 36.40 28.67
C LYS A 430 16.51 35.67 29.60
N LYS A 431 16.18 34.41 29.27
CA LYS A 431 16.43 33.21 30.11
C LYS A 431 16.00 31.89 29.42
N HIS A 432 17.01 31.04 29.17
CA HIS A 432 17.09 29.57 29.02
C HIS A 432 15.90 28.70 28.55
N TYR A 433 16.04 28.08 27.36
CA TYR A 433 15.99 26.62 27.21
C TYR A 433 16.83 26.16 26.00
N ARG A 434 17.67 25.15 26.22
CA ARG A 434 18.83 24.71 25.42
C ARG A 434 18.41 23.66 24.39
N ARG A 435 18.58 23.96 23.11
CA ARG A 435 18.65 22.99 22.00
C ARG A 435 20.13 22.73 21.76
N GLU A 436 20.59 21.49 21.93
CA GLU A 436 21.92 21.09 21.45
C GLU A 436 21.79 19.87 20.54
N ARG A 437 22.19 20.11 19.29
CA ARG A 437 22.63 19.14 18.31
C ARG A 437 24.00 19.65 17.85
N LYS A 438 25.02 18.79 17.89
CA LYS A 438 26.28 18.75 17.10
C LYS A 438 27.26 17.87 17.88
N ALA A 439 28.10 17.01 17.32
CA ALA A 439 28.39 16.54 15.97
C ALA A 439 29.50 15.48 16.14
N VAL A 440 29.69 14.55 15.21
CA VAL A 440 31.04 14.26 14.68
C VAL A 440 30.89 13.84 13.21
N ALA A 441 31.69 14.47 12.35
CA ALA A 441 31.83 14.17 10.94
C ALA A 441 32.69 12.93 10.72
N GLN A 442 32.30 12.03 9.81
CA GLN A 442 33.18 11.04 9.20
C GLN A 442 32.80 10.85 7.72
N SER A 443 33.72 11.29 6.86
CA SER A 443 34.00 10.92 5.47
C SER A 443 32.85 10.59 4.51
N ASP A 444 32.79 11.38 3.43
CA ASP A 444 31.99 11.20 2.22
C ASP A 444 31.99 9.76 1.69
N VAL A 445 30.85 9.08 1.84
CA VAL A 445 30.41 8.03 0.92
C VAL A 445 29.07 8.50 0.39
N ASN A 446 29.05 8.84 -0.89
CA ASN A 446 27.89 9.30 -1.63
C ASN A 446 26.91 8.11 -1.80
N VAL A 447 26.20 7.74 -0.72
CA VAL A 447 25.06 6.84 -0.81
C VAL A 447 23.91 7.68 -1.36
N THR A 448 23.67 7.59 -2.66
CA THR A 448 22.53 8.21 -3.34
C THR A 448 21.26 7.92 -2.54
N ALA A 449 20.68 8.95 -1.92
CA ALA A 449 19.40 8.84 -1.25
C ALA A 449 18.36 8.35 -2.27
N LEU A 450 17.73 7.21 -1.98
CA LEU A 450 16.68 6.60 -2.81
C LEU A 450 15.61 7.66 -3.11
N LYS A 451 15.41 7.99 -4.39
CA LYS A 451 14.45 9.00 -4.84
C LYS A 451 13.06 8.38 -4.76
N GLU A 452 12.26 8.77 -3.77
CA GLU A 452 10.84 8.40 -3.69
C GLU A 452 10.13 8.73 -5.02
N MET A 453 9.24 7.85 -5.46
CA MET A 453 8.45 8.07 -6.68
C MET A 453 7.64 9.35 -6.50
N PRO A 454 7.73 10.32 -7.42
CA PRO A 454 6.95 11.54 -7.32
C PRO A 454 5.45 11.22 -7.34
N CYS A 455 4.71 11.55 -6.28
CA CYS A 455 3.25 11.48 -6.26
C CYS A 455 2.63 12.50 -5.30
N TYR A 456 1.34 12.79 -5.49
CA TYR A 456 0.64 13.71 -4.59
C TYR A 456 0.42 13.06 -3.22
N PRO A 457 0.47 13.84 -2.12
CA PRO A 457 0.62 13.30 -0.77
C PRO A 457 -0.43 12.28 -0.37
N LEU A 458 -1.69 12.48 -0.76
CA LEU A 458 -2.78 11.57 -0.40
C LEU A 458 -2.66 10.20 -1.07
N LEU A 459 -2.18 10.15 -2.33
CA LEU A 459 -1.92 8.88 -3.01
C LEU A 459 -0.67 8.19 -2.46
N ALA A 460 0.38 8.95 -2.12
CA ALA A 460 1.54 8.42 -1.40
C ALA A 460 1.08 7.72 -0.12
N GLN A 461 0.35 8.45 0.72
CA GLN A 461 -0.20 7.93 1.97
C GLN A 461 -1.05 6.68 1.75
N TRP A 462 -1.95 6.67 0.75
CA TRP A 462 -2.79 5.52 0.45
C TRP A 462 -1.99 4.26 0.10
N ARG A 463 -0.95 4.40 -0.71
CA ARG A 463 -0.12 3.29 -1.16
C ARG A 463 0.77 2.77 -0.04
N ASP A 464 1.49 3.68 0.61
CA ASP A 464 2.49 3.36 1.63
C ASP A 464 1.83 2.78 2.88
N ASN A 465 0.64 3.26 3.25
CA ASN A 465 -0.14 2.77 4.39
C ASN A 465 -0.49 1.28 4.31
N CYS A 466 -0.62 0.68 3.13
CA CYS A 466 -0.83 -0.77 3.02
C CYS A 466 0.50 -1.50 2.73
N ARG A 467 1.29 -0.95 1.80
CA ARG A 467 2.57 -1.51 1.38
C ARG A 467 3.49 -1.74 2.56
N ASP A 468 3.77 -0.71 3.37
CA ASP A 468 4.81 -0.77 4.39
C ASP A 468 4.49 -1.79 5.48
N TRP A 469 3.22 -1.85 5.90
CA TRP A 469 2.75 -2.90 6.80
C TRP A 469 2.85 -4.28 6.18
N CYS A 470 2.47 -4.44 4.90
CA CYS A 470 2.61 -5.71 4.21
C CYS A 470 4.07 -6.16 4.09
N CYS A 471 5.00 -5.25 3.80
CA CYS A 471 6.43 -5.54 3.77
C CYS A 471 6.93 -6.06 5.13
N HIS A 472 6.50 -5.42 6.23
CA HIS A 472 6.89 -5.81 7.58
C HIS A 472 6.27 -7.14 8.01
N LEU A 473 4.98 -7.36 7.72
CA LEU A 473 4.20 -8.51 8.19
C LEU A 473 4.42 -9.78 7.35
N TYR A 474 4.75 -9.61 6.07
CA TYR A 474 4.88 -10.64 5.04
C TYR A 474 6.27 -10.59 4.37
N SER A 475 6.38 -9.90 3.23
CA SER A 475 7.60 -9.75 2.44
C SER A 475 7.57 -8.47 1.62
N TYR A 476 8.75 -7.95 1.26
CA TYR A 476 8.88 -6.72 0.47
C TYR A 476 8.35 -6.86 -0.96
N ALA A 477 8.66 -7.98 -1.63
CA ALA A 477 8.08 -8.31 -2.93
C ALA A 477 6.89 -9.24 -2.80
N THR A 478 5.87 -9.04 -3.64
CA THR A 478 4.67 -9.89 -3.68
C THR A 478 4.87 -11.08 -4.61
N PRO A 479 4.87 -12.32 -4.09
CA PRO A 479 4.91 -13.50 -4.94
C PRO A 479 3.64 -13.60 -5.76
N ASN A 480 3.80 -14.04 -7.00
CA ASN A 480 2.71 -14.48 -7.86
C ASN A 480 2.87 -16.00 -8.12
N GLN A 481 1.83 -16.64 -8.61
CA GLN A 481 1.84 -18.08 -8.85
C GLN A 481 2.92 -18.47 -9.88
N GLU A 482 3.06 -17.72 -10.98
CA GLU A 482 4.06 -18.00 -12.02
C GLU A 482 5.48 -18.05 -11.42
N ALA A 483 5.83 -17.09 -10.56
CA ALA A 483 7.13 -17.06 -9.90
C ALA A 483 7.34 -18.29 -8.99
N LEU A 484 6.33 -18.65 -8.18
CA LEU A 484 6.42 -19.83 -7.31
C LEU A 484 6.61 -21.13 -8.12
N GLU A 485 5.92 -21.27 -9.25
CA GLU A 485 6.04 -22.43 -10.14
C GLU A 485 7.39 -22.50 -10.85
N VAL A 486 7.92 -21.35 -11.28
CA VAL A 486 9.27 -21.27 -11.86
C VAL A 486 10.30 -21.65 -10.80
N MET A 487 10.23 -21.06 -9.60
CA MET A 487 11.16 -21.36 -8.51
C MET A 487 11.15 -22.84 -8.13
N ALA A 488 9.97 -23.48 -8.08
CA ALA A 488 9.84 -24.90 -7.76
C ALA A 488 10.66 -25.83 -8.66
N LYS A 489 10.91 -25.44 -9.93
CA LYS A 489 11.74 -26.21 -10.89
C LYS A 489 13.22 -26.21 -10.52
N TYR A 490 13.66 -25.29 -9.67
CA TYR A 490 15.05 -25.11 -9.25
C TYR A 490 15.30 -25.62 -7.83
N ALA A 491 14.39 -26.41 -7.27
CA ALA A 491 14.60 -27.10 -6.02
C ALA A 491 15.77 -28.11 -6.09
N PRO A 492 16.50 -28.35 -5.00
CA PRO A 492 16.31 -27.77 -3.66
C PRO A 492 16.82 -26.31 -3.55
N ILE A 493 16.21 -25.49 -2.69
CA ILE A 493 16.48 -24.05 -2.56
C ILE A 493 17.04 -23.71 -1.16
N VAL A 494 17.94 -22.72 -1.10
CA VAL A 494 18.36 -22.03 0.12
C VAL A 494 18.03 -20.54 0.01
N GLU A 495 17.24 -20.01 0.93
CA GLU A 495 16.91 -18.58 1.03
C GLU A 495 17.82 -17.91 2.07
N ILE A 496 18.53 -16.85 1.69
CA ILE A 496 19.35 -16.03 2.59
C ILE A 496 18.73 -14.64 2.74
N GLY A 497 18.57 -14.18 3.98
CA GLY A 497 17.85 -12.95 4.30
C GLY A 497 16.33 -13.14 4.21
N ALA A 498 15.85 -14.29 4.69
CA ALA A 498 14.46 -14.73 4.51
C ALA A 498 13.44 -13.89 5.30
N GLY A 499 13.87 -13.07 6.27
CA GLY A 499 12.98 -12.31 7.13
C GLY A 499 11.97 -13.21 7.82
N THR A 500 10.68 -12.96 7.58
CA THR A 500 9.58 -13.78 8.14
C THR A 500 9.46 -15.18 7.54
N GLY A 501 10.20 -15.49 6.47
CA GLY A 501 10.09 -16.76 5.74
C GLY A 501 8.83 -16.88 4.89
N TYR A 502 8.21 -15.76 4.47
CA TYR A 502 6.95 -15.80 3.72
C TYR A 502 7.05 -16.57 2.40
N TRP A 503 8.07 -16.30 1.57
CA TRP A 503 8.33 -17.02 0.32
C TRP A 503 8.62 -18.50 0.58
N CYS A 504 9.53 -18.81 1.50
CA CYS A 504 9.79 -20.18 1.96
C CYS A 504 8.50 -20.91 2.36
N SER A 505 7.60 -20.27 3.11
CA SER A 505 6.33 -20.89 3.56
C SER A 505 5.37 -21.20 2.41
N LEU A 506 5.37 -20.40 1.35
CA LEU A 506 4.55 -20.64 0.15
C LEU A 506 5.10 -21.82 -0.64
N LEU A 507 6.43 -21.87 -0.83
CA LEU A 507 7.12 -22.96 -1.51
C LEU A 507 7.00 -24.29 -0.74
N GLN A 508 7.16 -24.29 0.58
CA GLN A 508 6.96 -25.50 1.42
C GLN A 508 5.53 -26.04 1.32
N ARG A 509 4.52 -25.15 1.33
CA ARG A 509 3.12 -25.55 1.11
C ARG A 509 2.86 -26.12 -0.28
N ALA A 510 3.70 -25.77 -1.26
CA ALA A 510 3.70 -26.36 -2.60
C ALA A 510 4.53 -27.65 -2.71
N GLY A 511 5.13 -28.14 -1.62
CA GLY A 511 5.94 -29.36 -1.58
C GLY A 511 7.38 -29.18 -2.07
N VAL A 512 7.86 -27.93 -2.16
CA VAL A 512 9.23 -27.60 -2.59
C VAL A 512 10.21 -27.76 -1.42
N ASP A 513 11.35 -28.42 -1.66
CA ASP A 513 12.46 -28.45 -0.69
C ASP A 513 13.15 -27.08 -0.65
N VAL A 514 12.87 -26.32 0.41
CA VAL A 514 13.48 -25.03 0.68
C VAL A 514 13.81 -24.88 2.16
N VAL A 515 15.00 -24.34 2.44
CA VAL A 515 15.46 -23.96 3.78
C VAL A 515 15.73 -22.46 3.80
N ALA A 516 15.41 -21.81 4.93
CA ALA A 516 15.45 -20.36 5.07
C ALA A 516 16.38 -19.94 6.21
N PHE A 517 17.21 -18.93 5.95
CA PHE A 517 18.12 -18.34 6.91
C PHE A 517 17.97 -16.81 6.94
N ASP A 518 18.07 -16.25 8.14
CA ASP A 518 18.19 -14.82 8.36
C ASP A 518 19.21 -14.55 9.46
N ASN A 519 19.95 -13.45 9.39
CA ASN A 519 20.95 -13.12 10.41
C ASN A 519 20.30 -12.82 11.77
N ILE A 520 19.06 -12.29 11.75
CA ILE A 520 18.25 -12.05 12.94
C ILE A 520 16.82 -12.52 12.60
N PRO A 521 16.53 -13.84 12.65
CA PRO A 521 15.20 -14.35 12.36
C PRO A 521 14.18 -13.67 13.28
N PRO A 522 13.07 -13.14 12.74
CA PRO A 522 12.08 -12.48 13.56
C PRO A 522 11.40 -13.54 14.42
N SER A 523 11.65 -13.51 15.73
CA SER A 523 11.08 -14.44 16.70
C SER A 523 10.63 -13.67 17.94
N GLY A 524 9.53 -14.11 18.56
CA GLY A 524 9.08 -13.53 19.83
C GLY A 524 10.02 -13.85 21.00
N GLU A 525 10.96 -14.77 20.81
CA GLU A 525 11.90 -15.24 21.85
C GLU A 525 13.28 -14.57 21.76
N SER A 526 13.62 -13.95 20.62
CA SER A 526 14.88 -13.21 20.49
C SER A 526 14.81 -11.87 21.20
N THR A 527 15.82 -11.56 22.00
CA THR A 527 15.98 -10.24 22.63
C THR A 527 16.33 -9.14 21.63
N GLN A 528 16.80 -9.51 20.43
CA GLN A 528 17.07 -8.61 19.33
C GLN A 528 15.87 -8.54 18.38
N GLU A 529 15.50 -7.32 18.02
CA GLU A 529 14.46 -7.01 17.04
C GLU A 529 15.03 -7.10 15.62
N ASN A 530 14.31 -7.74 14.69
CA ASN A 530 14.68 -7.70 13.28
C ASN A 530 14.40 -6.29 12.73
N ALA A 531 15.40 -5.65 12.11
CA ALA A 531 15.28 -4.26 11.65
C ALA A 531 14.18 -4.01 10.60
N TYR A 532 13.80 -5.05 9.84
CA TYR A 532 12.81 -4.98 8.77
C TYR A 532 11.44 -5.53 9.20
N HIS A 533 11.40 -6.51 10.09
CA HIS A 533 10.21 -7.31 10.45
C HIS A 533 9.84 -7.25 11.94
N GLY A 534 10.61 -6.53 12.75
CA GLY A 534 10.31 -6.33 14.17
C GLY A 534 10.28 -7.65 14.95
N HIS A 535 9.26 -7.81 15.79
CA HIS A 535 8.98 -9.02 16.57
C HIS A 535 7.88 -9.89 15.94
N VAL A 536 7.63 -9.77 14.64
CA VAL A 536 6.59 -10.56 13.98
C VAL A 536 6.98 -12.04 13.98
N PRO A 537 6.13 -12.97 14.43
CA PRO A 537 6.42 -14.40 14.34
C PRO A 537 6.60 -14.85 12.87
N PRO A 538 7.49 -15.79 12.58
CA PRO A 538 7.76 -16.22 11.21
C PRO A 538 6.62 -17.10 10.67
N PHE A 539 6.55 -17.29 9.35
CA PHE A 539 5.57 -18.16 8.70
C PHE A 539 6.01 -19.63 8.65
N CYS A 540 7.31 -19.87 8.73
CA CYS A 540 7.93 -21.19 8.76
C CYS A 540 9.18 -21.15 9.65
N SER A 541 9.90 -22.26 9.73
CA SER A 541 11.19 -22.30 10.42
C SER A 541 12.22 -21.49 9.63
N VAL A 542 12.75 -20.41 10.24
CA VAL A 542 13.85 -19.59 9.71
C VAL A 542 15.01 -19.72 10.68
N GLN A 543 16.13 -20.27 10.20
CA GLN A 543 17.31 -20.51 11.02
C GLN A 543 18.18 -19.25 11.09
N CYS A 544 18.91 -19.10 12.21
CA CYS A 544 19.87 -18.00 12.34
C CYS A 544 21.08 -18.28 11.44
N GLY A 545 21.38 -17.37 10.51
CA GLY A 545 22.54 -17.46 9.63
C GLY A 545 22.48 -16.48 8.46
N GLY A 546 23.65 -16.16 7.91
CA GLY A 546 23.83 -15.28 6.77
C GLY A 546 24.56 -15.97 5.60
N PRO A 547 25.26 -15.20 4.75
CA PRO A 547 25.97 -15.71 3.57
C PRO A 547 26.96 -16.85 3.86
N GLU A 548 27.52 -16.93 5.06
CA GLU A 548 28.46 -17.98 5.48
C GLU A 548 27.86 -19.40 5.42
N ILE A 549 26.54 -19.52 5.51
CA ILE A 549 25.82 -20.81 5.38
C ILE A 549 26.06 -21.44 4.00
N LEU A 550 26.27 -20.63 2.96
CA LEU A 550 26.49 -21.11 1.58
C LEU A 550 27.81 -21.87 1.39
N SER A 551 28.73 -21.78 2.36
CA SER A 551 29.98 -22.56 2.35
C SER A 551 29.83 -23.96 2.96
N GLN A 552 28.67 -24.28 3.54
CA GLN A 552 28.41 -25.57 4.16
C GLN A 552 28.14 -26.66 3.12
N GLN A 553 28.57 -27.88 3.42
CA GLN A 553 28.48 -29.02 2.50
C GLN A 553 27.02 -29.36 2.15
N ASP A 554 26.11 -29.28 3.12
CA ASP A 554 24.68 -29.63 2.96
C ASP A 554 23.89 -28.61 2.12
N ILE A 555 24.49 -27.43 1.86
CA ILE A 555 23.88 -26.33 1.11
C ILE A 555 24.39 -26.27 -0.33
N ARG A 556 25.55 -26.87 -0.62
CA ARG A 556 26.29 -26.74 -1.88
C ARG A 556 25.48 -27.06 -3.13
N ASN A 557 24.54 -27.99 -3.05
CA ASN A 557 23.73 -28.46 -4.18
C ASN A 557 22.37 -27.75 -4.30
N ARG A 558 22.13 -26.70 -3.51
CA ARG A 558 20.88 -25.93 -3.55
C ARG A 558 21.00 -24.73 -4.49
N SER A 559 19.90 -24.32 -5.10
CA SER A 559 19.78 -23.01 -5.75
C SER A 559 19.72 -21.91 -4.68
N LEU A 560 20.42 -20.80 -4.89
CA LEU A 560 20.39 -19.66 -3.98
C LEU A 560 19.17 -18.79 -4.29
N PHE A 561 18.38 -18.45 -3.28
CA PHE A 561 17.31 -17.47 -3.37
C PHE A 561 17.61 -16.23 -2.54
N LEU A 562 17.50 -15.06 -3.17
CA LEU A 562 17.62 -13.73 -2.57
C LEU A 562 16.37 -12.91 -2.90
N CYS A 563 15.61 -12.50 -1.89
CA CYS A 563 14.44 -11.65 -2.06
C CYS A 563 14.65 -10.32 -1.34
N TYR A 564 14.53 -9.21 -2.06
CA TYR A 564 14.76 -7.86 -1.55
C TYR A 564 16.06 -7.79 -0.74
N PRO A 565 17.23 -8.08 -1.35
CA PRO A 565 18.49 -7.90 -0.64
C PRO A 565 18.59 -6.47 -0.07
N PRO A 566 18.94 -6.29 1.22
CA PRO A 566 18.98 -4.96 1.84
C PRO A 566 19.87 -3.97 1.06
N PRO A 567 19.38 -2.76 0.77
CA PRO A 567 20.14 -1.79 -0.01
C PRO A 567 21.42 -1.35 0.71
N GLY A 568 22.55 -1.41 0.00
CA GLY A 568 23.88 -1.04 0.53
C GLY A 568 24.52 -2.05 1.49
N ASP A 569 23.83 -3.13 1.86
CA ASP A 569 24.39 -4.19 2.70
C ASP A 569 25.26 -5.17 1.90
N THR A 570 26.28 -5.73 2.54
CA THR A 570 27.19 -6.72 1.92
C THR A 570 26.58 -8.12 1.75
N MET A 571 25.40 -8.39 2.34
CA MET A 571 24.75 -9.70 2.32
C MET A 571 24.64 -10.27 0.90
N ALA A 572 24.10 -9.49 -0.04
CA ALA A 572 23.83 -9.97 -1.39
C ALA A 572 25.12 -10.29 -2.16
N VAL A 573 26.08 -9.35 -2.19
CA VAL A 573 27.37 -9.56 -2.88
C VAL A 573 28.15 -10.72 -2.26
N ARG A 574 28.15 -10.84 -0.93
CA ARG A 574 28.84 -11.95 -0.24
C ARG A 574 28.17 -13.29 -0.51
N SER A 575 26.84 -13.32 -0.61
CA SER A 575 26.11 -14.53 -1.01
C SER A 575 26.55 -15.01 -2.38
N ILE A 576 26.65 -14.13 -3.38
CA ILE A 576 27.15 -14.48 -4.72
C ILE A 576 28.62 -14.94 -4.68
N GLN A 577 29.44 -14.33 -3.84
CA GLN A 577 30.85 -14.69 -3.72
C GLN A 577 31.06 -16.10 -3.15
N LEU A 578 30.28 -16.46 -2.12
CA LEU A 578 30.38 -17.76 -1.42
C LEU A 578 29.58 -18.86 -2.10
N PHE A 579 28.57 -18.51 -2.89
CA PHE A 579 27.70 -19.48 -3.54
C PHE A 579 28.48 -20.35 -4.53
N GLN A 580 28.41 -21.67 -4.32
CA GLN A 580 29.08 -22.68 -5.14
C GLN A 580 28.15 -23.41 -6.11
N GLY A 581 26.82 -23.25 -5.99
CA GLY A 581 25.84 -23.87 -6.89
C GLY A 581 25.71 -23.15 -8.23
N ASP A 582 24.78 -23.58 -9.07
CA ASP A 582 24.68 -23.12 -10.46
C ASP A 582 23.57 -22.10 -10.72
N VAL A 583 22.57 -22.01 -9.85
CA VAL A 583 21.38 -21.19 -10.07
C VAL A 583 21.16 -20.19 -8.94
N VAL A 584 20.95 -18.93 -9.32
CA VAL A 584 20.54 -17.85 -8.42
C VAL A 584 19.15 -17.37 -8.83
N LEU A 585 18.22 -17.46 -7.90
CA LEU A 585 16.89 -16.88 -7.95
C LEU A 585 16.97 -15.53 -7.22
N HIS A 586 16.73 -14.43 -7.93
CA HIS A 586 16.79 -13.09 -7.35
C HIS A 586 15.47 -12.37 -7.56
N VAL A 587 14.87 -11.85 -6.49
CA VAL A 587 13.70 -10.97 -6.52
C VAL A 587 14.12 -9.58 -6.05
N GLY A 588 14.04 -8.60 -6.95
CA GLY A 588 14.44 -7.22 -6.65
C GLY A 588 14.26 -6.25 -7.81
N GLU A 589 14.59 -4.99 -7.59
CA GLU A 589 14.58 -3.90 -8.57
C GLU A 589 16.02 -3.62 -9.02
N TRP A 590 16.32 -3.85 -10.30
CA TRP A 590 17.66 -3.65 -10.84
C TRP A 590 18.00 -2.17 -10.96
N GLN A 591 19.17 -1.73 -10.49
CA GLN A 591 19.53 -0.31 -10.33
C GLN A 591 18.48 0.48 -9.55
N GLY A 592 17.88 -0.15 -8.54
CA GLY A 592 16.80 0.38 -7.73
C GLY A 592 17.10 0.38 -6.24
N ASP A 593 16.11 0.00 -5.44
CA ASP A 593 16.14 -0.02 -3.98
C ASP A 593 16.51 -1.38 -3.36
N THR A 594 16.99 -2.33 -4.17
CA THR A 594 17.39 -3.67 -3.71
C THR A 594 18.85 -3.97 -4.04
N GLY A 595 19.60 -4.44 -3.05
CA GLY A 595 21.02 -4.72 -3.18
C GLY A 595 21.82 -3.45 -3.47
N ASP A 596 22.90 -3.60 -4.21
CA ASP A 596 23.69 -2.47 -4.68
C ASP A 596 24.42 -2.84 -5.98
N SER A 597 25.10 -1.84 -6.58
CA SER A 597 25.87 -2.06 -7.80
C SER A 597 26.96 -3.12 -7.66
N ARG A 598 27.51 -3.33 -6.45
CA ARG A 598 28.55 -4.35 -6.21
C ARG A 598 27.96 -5.75 -6.38
N PHE A 599 26.77 -5.98 -5.81
CA PHE A 599 26.02 -7.23 -6.00
C PHE A 599 25.65 -7.44 -7.48
N GLU A 600 25.08 -6.42 -8.12
CA GLU A 600 24.66 -6.48 -9.52
C GLU A 600 25.81 -6.81 -10.47
N ASN A 601 26.95 -6.14 -10.29
CA ASN A 601 28.15 -6.38 -11.09
C ASN A 601 28.70 -7.80 -10.86
N GLU A 602 28.75 -8.26 -9.60
CA GLU A 602 29.27 -9.60 -9.29
C GLU A 602 28.37 -10.72 -9.83
N LEU A 603 27.05 -10.52 -9.78
CA LEU A 603 26.08 -11.44 -10.37
C LEU A 603 26.24 -11.50 -11.89
N GLN A 604 26.30 -10.36 -12.58
CA GLN A 604 26.50 -10.29 -14.03
C GLN A 604 27.87 -10.80 -14.48
N ARG A 605 28.91 -10.66 -13.64
CA ARG A 605 30.25 -11.18 -13.92
C ARG A 605 30.21 -12.72 -14.00
N ARG A 606 29.55 -13.38 -13.04
CA ARG A 606 29.59 -14.84 -12.84
C ARG A 606 28.44 -15.61 -13.47
N PHE A 607 27.30 -14.96 -13.71
CA PHE A 607 26.06 -15.61 -14.16
C PHE A 607 25.50 -14.93 -15.43
N VAL A 608 24.64 -15.64 -16.14
CA VAL A 608 23.85 -15.14 -17.27
C VAL A 608 22.37 -15.27 -16.92
N LEU A 609 21.58 -14.29 -17.30
CA LEU A 609 20.13 -14.31 -17.11
C LEU A 609 19.51 -15.40 -17.99
N GLU A 610 18.78 -16.32 -17.37
CA GLU A 610 18.04 -17.42 -18.01
C GLU A 610 16.55 -17.07 -18.16
N GLN A 611 15.96 -16.38 -17.19
CA GLN A 611 14.53 -16.05 -17.23
C GLN A 611 14.21 -14.83 -16.36
N GLU A 612 13.20 -14.04 -16.76
CA GLU A 612 12.61 -12.95 -15.99
C GLU A 612 11.09 -13.15 -15.89
N ILE A 613 10.54 -13.00 -14.69
CA ILE A 613 9.11 -13.03 -14.38
C ILE A 613 8.75 -11.72 -13.69
N LEU A 614 7.77 -11.00 -14.24
CA LEU A 614 7.25 -9.78 -13.63
C LEU A 614 6.41 -10.12 -12.41
N LEU A 615 6.51 -9.29 -11.36
CA LEU A 615 5.75 -9.44 -10.12
C LEU A 615 4.74 -8.31 -9.93
N PRO A 616 3.65 -8.56 -9.18
CA PRO A 616 2.78 -7.51 -8.67
C PRO A 616 3.60 -6.49 -7.85
N ASN A 617 3.50 -5.23 -8.24
CA ASN A 617 4.32 -4.16 -7.69
C ASN A 617 3.48 -3.10 -6.98
N TRP A 618 3.84 -2.81 -5.73
CA TRP A 618 3.20 -1.80 -4.91
C TRP A 618 3.71 -0.43 -5.29
N GLY A 619 3.05 0.20 -6.24
CA GLY A 619 3.27 1.62 -6.46
C GLY A 619 4.68 1.97 -6.96
N ASN A 620 5.62 2.27 -6.07
CA ASN A 620 6.96 2.79 -6.38
C ASN A 620 8.03 1.68 -6.47
N SER A 621 7.61 0.41 -6.45
CA SER A 621 8.47 -0.72 -6.72
C SER A 621 8.40 -1.16 -8.17
N ALA A 622 9.49 -1.78 -8.63
CA ALA A 622 9.55 -2.52 -9.89
C ALA A 622 10.31 -3.86 -9.70
N TYR A 623 9.91 -4.62 -8.69
CA TYR A 623 10.46 -5.94 -8.40
C TYR A 623 10.08 -6.93 -9.50
N GLY A 624 11.06 -7.76 -9.90
CA GLY A 624 10.85 -8.93 -10.75
C GLY A 624 11.64 -10.12 -10.20
N LEU A 625 11.18 -11.34 -10.48
CA LEU A 625 11.98 -12.55 -10.28
C LEU A 625 12.89 -12.72 -11.49
N THR A 626 14.18 -12.85 -11.25
CA THR A 626 15.21 -13.12 -12.24
C THR A 626 15.90 -14.44 -11.89
N VAL A 627 16.03 -15.32 -12.87
CA VAL A 627 16.72 -16.61 -12.74
C VAL A 627 18.04 -16.50 -13.48
N TRP A 628 19.12 -16.77 -12.76
CA TRP A 628 20.49 -16.62 -13.25
C TRP A 628 21.20 -17.96 -13.20
N ARG A 629 21.87 -18.32 -14.30
CA ARG A 629 22.66 -19.54 -14.41
C ARG A 629 24.14 -19.21 -14.47
N ARG A 630 24.97 -19.95 -13.72
CA ARG A 630 26.42 -19.76 -13.71
C ARG A 630 26.95 -19.89 -15.14
N LYS A 631 27.81 -18.96 -15.55
CA LYS A 631 28.35 -18.94 -16.91
C LYS A 631 29.11 -20.24 -17.19
N ALA A 632 28.65 -20.95 -18.21
CA ALA A 632 29.34 -22.06 -18.85
C ALA A 632 29.48 -21.73 -20.35
N LYS A 633 30.34 -22.45 -21.07
CA LYS A 633 30.48 -22.27 -22.53
C LYS A 633 29.12 -22.58 -23.20
N ASN A 634 28.59 -21.66 -24.01
CA ASN A 634 27.38 -21.77 -24.85
C ASN A 634 26.01 -21.46 -24.23
N LEU A 635 25.91 -20.54 -23.26
CA LEU A 635 24.58 -20.04 -22.83
C LEU A 635 24.21 -18.77 -23.61
N ASN A 636 23.05 -18.80 -24.27
CA ASN A 636 22.49 -17.63 -24.94
C ASN A 636 21.88 -16.68 -23.91
N SER A 637 22.13 -15.38 -24.05
CA SER A 637 21.46 -14.35 -23.23
C SER A 637 20.00 -14.24 -23.62
N VAL A 638 19.11 -14.16 -22.62
CA VAL A 638 17.68 -13.88 -22.82
C VAL A 638 17.44 -12.37 -22.82
N ALA A 639 16.41 -11.92 -23.55
CA ALA A 639 15.98 -10.52 -23.53
C ALA A 639 15.58 -10.11 -22.11
N TRP A 640 16.21 -9.04 -21.62
CA TRP A 640 16.03 -8.56 -20.25
C TRP A 640 15.30 -7.23 -20.24
N ARG A 641 14.03 -7.22 -19.80
CA ARG A 641 13.15 -6.06 -19.99
C ARG A 641 13.61 -4.86 -19.18
N ALA A 642 14.09 -5.06 -17.95
CA ALA A 642 14.60 -3.98 -17.10
C ALA A 642 15.80 -3.21 -17.72
N MET A 643 16.44 -3.78 -18.75
CA MET A 643 17.66 -3.28 -19.40
C MET A 643 17.54 -3.21 -20.93
N SER A 644 16.31 -3.19 -21.46
CA SER A 644 16.03 -3.09 -22.89
C SER A 644 14.90 -2.11 -23.19
N CYS A 645 14.94 -1.49 -24.36
CA CYS A 645 13.89 -0.60 -24.81
C CYS A 645 12.55 -1.33 -24.96
N PHE A 646 11.49 -0.83 -24.34
CA PHE A 646 10.16 -1.45 -24.31
C PHE A 646 9.46 -1.48 -25.67
N ASN A 647 9.87 -0.61 -26.60
CA ASN A 647 9.28 -0.50 -27.93
C ASN A 647 10.06 -1.27 -29.01
N CYS A 648 11.40 -1.16 -29.05
CA CYS A 648 12.22 -1.74 -30.13
C CYS A 648 13.18 -2.83 -29.66
N ASP A 649 13.06 -3.28 -28.40
CA ASP A 649 13.87 -4.32 -27.76
C ASP A 649 15.38 -4.07 -27.69
N LYS A 650 15.86 -2.90 -28.15
CA LYS A 650 17.27 -2.50 -28.08
C LYS A 650 17.81 -2.69 -26.67
N THR A 651 18.78 -3.56 -26.52
CA THR A 651 19.43 -3.91 -25.25
C THR A 651 20.37 -2.80 -24.79
N LEU A 652 20.73 -2.81 -23.50
CA LEU A 652 21.73 -1.88 -22.98
C LEU A 652 23.04 -2.00 -23.76
N GLN A 653 23.51 -3.22 -24.05
CA GLN A 653 24.75 -3.45 -24.81
C GLN A 653 24.72 -2.76 -26.18
N GLU A 654 23.66 -2.99 -26.97
CA GLU A 654 23.49 -2.35 -28.29
C GLU A 654 23.34 -0.82 -28.20
N ALA A 655 22.77 -0.32 -27.11
CA ALA A 655 22.60 1.10 -26.87
C ALA A 655 23.95 1.79 -26.60
N VAL A 656 24.82 1.15 -25.81
CA VAL A 656 26.19 1.58 -25.50
C VAL A 656 27.05 1.60 -26.77
N GLU A 657 27.02 0.55 -27.57
CA GLU A 657 27.75 0.47 -28.85
C GLU A 657 27.39 1.63 -29.80
N LYS A 658 26.16 2.14 -29.71
CA LYS A 658 25.66 3.26 -30.53
C LYS A 658 25.75 4.62 -29.81
N SER A 659 26.33 4.67 -28.61
CA SER A 659 26.38 5.88 -27.76
C SER A 659 25.00 6.54 -27.53
N VAL A 660 23.95 5.72 -27.40
CA VAL A 660 22.59 6.16 -27.11
C VAL A 660 22.20 5.65 -25.72
N PRO A 661 21.96 6.51 -24.71
CA PRO A 661 21.60 6.05 -23.39
C PRO A 661 20.18 5.47 -23.37
N LEU A 662 20.00 4.36 -22.66
CA LEU A 662 18.66 3.91 -22.25
C LEU A 662 18.19 4.77 -21.07
N ARG A 663 16.91 5.15 -21.10
CA ARG A 663 16.28 5.94 -20.03
C ARG A 663 15.05 5.25 -19.48
N ARG A 664 14.97 5.13 -18.16
CA ARG A 664 13.89 4.50 -17.39
C ARG A 664 12.95 5.55 -16.82
N CYS A 665 11.64 5.32 -16.93
CA CYS A 665 10.64 6.19 -16.32
C CYS A 665 10.76 6.19 -14.79
N VAL A 666 10.80 7.38 -14.18
CA VAL A 666 10.92 7.56 -12.72
C VAL A 666 9.63 7.19 -11.98
N ILE A 667 8.50 7.20 -12.67
CA ILE A 667 7.17 6.96 -12.07
C ILE A 667 6.87 5.47 -12.04
N CYS A 668 6.87 4.79 -13.19
CA CYS A 668 6.58 3.36 -13.21
C CYS A 668 7.79 2.49 -12.84
N LYS A 669 9.02 2.98 -13.06
CA LYS A 669 10.30 2.25 -12.87
C LYS A 669 10.46 0.96 -13.68
N THR A 670 9.41 0.48 -14.33
CA THR A 670 9.42 -0.68 -15.21
C THR A 670 9.89 -0.31 -16.63
N ASN A 671 9.32 0.75 -17.22
CA ASN A 671 9.49 1.03 -18.65
C ASN A 671 10.81 1.76 -18.92
N VAL A 672 11.54 1.25 -19.91
CA VAL A 672 12.82 1.77 -20.40
C VAL A 672 12.72 2.07 -21.89
N TYR A 673 13.28 3.18 -22.36
CA TYR A 673 13.28 3.55 -23.78
C TYR A 673 14.65 4.06 -24.23
N CYS A 674 14.98 3.84 -25.50
CA CYS A 674 16.21 4.37 -26.10
C CYS A 674 16.02 5.76 -26.75
N SER A 675 14.79 6.28 -26.83
CA SER A 675 14.48 7.59 -27.41
C SER A 675 13.07 8.06 -27.04
N SER A 676 12.81 9.35 -27.19
CA SER A 676 11.47 9.94 -27.09
C SER A 676 10.48 9.36 -28.11
N ILE A 677 10.95 8.99 -29.31
CA ILE A 677 10.15 8.35 -30.35
C ILE A 677 9.65 6.99 -29.87
N CYS A 678 10.53 6.17 -29.30
CA CYS A 678 10.16 4.88 -28.73
C CYS A 678 9.20 5.03 -27.54
N ALA A 679 9.43 6.02 -26.68
CA ALA A 679 8.52 6.32 -25.57
C ALA A 679 7.12 6.75 -26.07
N ARG A 680 7.05 7.52 -27.15
CA ARG A 680 5.79 7.95 -27.78
C ARG A 680 5.07 6.78 -28.48
N GLN A 681 5.81 5.88 -29.12
CA GLN A 681 5.24 4.70 -29.77
C GLN A 681 4.62 3.71 -28.76
N ASP A 682 5.20 3.61 -27.56
CA ASP A 682 4.65 2.82 -26.44
C ASP A 682 3.79 3.66 -25.47
N ALA A 683 3.31 4.85 -25.88
CA ALA A 683 2.62 5.78 -24.97
C ALA A 683 1.43 5.12 -24.23
N MET A 684 0.63 4.31 -24.93
CA MET A 684 -0.49 3.60 -24.32
C MET A 684 -0.02 2.58 -23.26
N GLY A 685 0.98 1.75 -23.58
CA GLY A 685 1.54 0.77 -22.65
C GLY A 685 2.24 1.40 -21.45
N HIS A 686 2.82 2.59 -21.64
CA HIS A 686 3.40 3.41 -20.59
C HIS A 686 2.33 4.03 -19.67
N THR A 687 1.27 4.58 -20.25
CA THR A 687 0.14 5.14 -19.50
C THR A 687 -0.58 4.07 -18.69
N ALA A 688 -0.75 2.86 -19.23
CA ALA A 688 -1.31 1.71 -18.51
C ALA A 688 -0.51 1.37 -17.23
N GLU A 689 0.82 1.38 -17.30
CA GLU A 689 1.71 1.17 -16.14
C GLU A 689 1.59 2.29 -15.08
N HIS A 690 1.31 3.53 -15.50
CA HIS A 690 0.99 4.63 -14.58
C HIS A 690 -0.40 4.47 -13.96
N ALA A 691 -1.40 4.08 -14.75
CA ALA A 691 -2.77 3.86 -14.28
C ALA A 691 -2.84 2.77 -13.20
N MET A 692 -2.05 1.69 -13.32
CA MET A 692 -1.89 0.68 -12.25
C MET A 692 -1.37 1.22 -10.94
N ARG A 693 -0.68 2.36 -11.00
CA ARG A 693 -0.13 3.06 -9.84
C ARG A 693 -1.03 4.21 -9.38
N LEU A 694 -2.22 4.32 -9.99
CA LEU A 694 -3.21 5.39 -9.83
C LEU A 694 -2.63 6.79 -10.13
N VAL A 695 -1.65 6.83 -11.03
CA VAL A 695 -1.00 8.07 -11.48
C VAL A 695 -1.55 8.41 -12.86
N PHE A 696 -2.10 9.62 -12.98
CA PHE A 696 -2.67 10.13 -14.21
C PHE A 696 -1.94 11.42 -14.60
N LEU A 697 -1.21 11.37 -15.71
CA LEU A 697 -0.48 12.52 -16.26
C LEU A 697 -1.20 13.05 -17.50
N LYS A 698 -1.02 14.35 -17.78
CA LYS A 698 -1.45 14.89 -19.07
C LYS A 698 -0.52 14.40 -20.16
N GLU A 699 -1.10 13.87 -21.23
CA GLU A 699 -0.31 13.48 -22.39
C GLU A 699 0.39 14.70 -23.03
N PRO A 700 1.65 14.56 -23.46
CA PRO A 700 2.32 15.62 -24.19
C PRO A 700 1.67 15.81 -25.56
N ILE A 701 1.28 17.06 -25.85
CA ILE A 701 0.47 17.39 -27.05
C ILE A 701 1.33 17.54 -28.33
N SER A 702 2.66 17.62 -28.21
CA SER A 702 3.58 17.81 -29.34
C SER A 702 4.82 16.92 -29.20
N SER A 703 5.49 16.63 -30.33
CA SER A 703 6.78 15.93 -30.34
C SER A 703 7.83 16.65 -29.50
N GLU A 704 7.90 17.98 -29.57
CA GLU A 704 8.81 18.79 -28.75
C GLU A 704 8.58 18.60 -27.25
N ASN A 705 7.32 18.43 -26.82
CA ASN A 705 7.01 18.17 -25.41
C ASN A 705 7.42 16.75 -25.00
N TYR A 706 7.31 15.77 -25.88
CA TYR A 706 7.84 14.42 -25.65
C TYR A 706 9.36 14.44 -25.49
N ASP A 707 10.08 15.14 -26.38
CA ASP A 707 11.54 15.27 -26.31
C ASP A 707 11.96 15.93 -25.00
N ARG A 708 11.34 17.07 -24.65
CA ARG A 708 11.60 17.77 -23.39
C ARG A 708 11.34 16.89 -22.16
N ASN A 709 10.27 16.11 -22.15
CA ASN A 709 9.99 15.20 -21.04
C ASN A 709 11.01 14.07 -20.98
N PHE A 710 11.38 13.48 -22.12
CA PHE A 710 12.31 12.36 -22.19
C PHE A 710 13.72 12.72 -21.70
N ASP A 711 14.17 13.94 -21.98
CA ASP A 711 15.48 14.43 -21.52
C ASP A 711 15.48 14.92 -20.06
N ASN A 712 14.31 15.05 -19.44
CA ASN A 712 14.16 15.61 -18.10
C ASN A 712 14.25 14.54 -17.00
N GLU A 713 15.19 14.73 -16.07
CA GLU A 713 15.43 13.82 -14.92
C GLU A 713 14.28 13.72 -13.90
N ALA A 714 13.29 14.60 -14.00
CA ALA A 714 12.04 14.47 -13.25
C ALA A 714 11.16 13.34 -13.79
N TYR A 715 11.28 13.02 -15.09
CA TYR A 715 10.47 12.00 -15.77
C TYR A 715 11.26 10.73 -16.07
N TYR A 716 12.53 10.86 -16.47
CA TYR A 716 13.34 9.74 -16.90
C TYR A 716 14.78 9.78 -16.34
N THR A 717 15.30 8.63 -15.93
CA THR A 717 16.67 8.46 -15.42
C THR A 717 17.48 7.56 -16.34
N VAL A 718 18.77 7.87 -16.52
CA VAL A 718 19.65 7.06 -17.36
C VAL A 718 19.94 5.72 -16.69
N VAL A 719 19.76 4.63 -17.43
CA VAL A 719 20.18 3.28 -17.04
C VAL A 719 21.69 3.19 -17.17
N LYS A 720 22.36 2.82 -16.08
CA LYS A 720 23.82 2.78 -16.01
C LYS A 720 24.37 1.47 -16.56
N GLU A 721 25.60 1.52 -17.05
CA GLU A 721 26.36 0.32 -17.38
C GLU A 721 26.86 -0.37 -16.11
N PRO A 722 26.91 -1.72 -16.09
CA PRO A 722 27.59 -2.43 -15.03
C PRO A 722 29.09 -2.20 -15.12
N ASP A 723 29.69 -1.90 -13.97
CA ASP A 723 31.15 -1.80 -13.85
C ASP A 723 31.72 -3.22 -13.68
N LEU A 724 32.15 -3.78 -14.80
CA LEU A 724 32.66 -5.15 -14.91
C LEU A 724 34.19 -5.23 -14.88
N ASP A 725 34.90 -4.16 -14.50
CA ASP A 725 36.37 -4.13 -14.44
C ASP A 725 36.96 -5.37 -13.73
N ASP A 726 38.10 -5.88 -14.20
CA ASP A 726 38.69 -7.16 -13.76
C ASP A 726 39.13 -7.21 -12.28
N THR A 727 39.02 -6.11 -11.55
CA THR A 727 39.26 -6.06 -10.10
C THR A 727 38.14 -6.77 -9.33
N ILE A 728 38.41 -8.02 -8.93
CA ILE A 728 37.62 -8.71 -7.90
C ILE A 728 37.61 -7.82 -6.66
N VAL A 729 36.42 -7.47 -6.17
CA VAL A 729 36.25 -6.73 -4.92
C VAL A 729 36.67 -7.64 -3.75
N ALA A 730 37.96 -7.64 -3.44
CA ALA A 730 38.53 -8.40 -2.33
C ALA A 730 38.17 -7.71 -1.01
N PHE A 731 37.25 -8.29 -0.25
CA PHE A 731 36.96 -7.85 1.12
C PHE A 731 37.92 -8.51 2.11
N LYS A 732 38.57 -7.70 2.96
CA LYS A 732 39.27 -8.18 4.15
C LYS A 732 38.24 -8.65 5.18
N ASN A 733 38.27 -9.96 5.48
CA ASN A 733 37.46 -10.62 6.49
C ASN A 733 37.73 -10.06 7.90
N ASN A 734 36.79 -9.33 8.51
CA ASN A 734 36.77 -9.07 9.97
C ASN A 734 35.65 -9.85 10.69
N TRP A 735 35.41 -11.10 10.29
CA TRP A 735 34.44 -11.99 10.95
C TRP A 735 34.93 -12.50 12.32
N ARG A 736 36.25 -12.57 12.55
CA ARG A 736 36.83 -13.13 13.78
C ARG A 736 36.60 -12.28 15.05
N GLU A 737 36.14 -11.03 14.90
CA GLU A 737 35.85 -10.16 16.06
C GLU A 737 34.40 -10.28 16.56
N MET A 738 33.45 -10.79 15.75
CA MET A 738 32.04 -10.93 16.15
C MET A 738 31.65 -12.33 16.65
N THR A 739 32.51 -13.35 16.50
CA THR A 739 32.18 -14.75 16.84
C THR A 739 32.82 -15.30 18.11
N LYS A 740 33.48 -14.47 18.93
CA LYS A 740 33.89 -14.89 20.28
C LYS A 740 32.74 -14.70 21.27
N ILE A 741 31.86 -15.69 21.35
CA ILE A 741 31.07 -15.93 22.57
C ILE A 741 32.08 -16.39 23.64
N PRO A 742 32.32 -15.64 24.74
CA PRO A 742 33.11 -16.17 25.82
C PRO A 742 32.22 -17.13 26.61
N LEU A 743 32.47 -18.44 26.47
CA LEU A 743 32.13 -19.41 27.50
C LEU A 743 32.91 -19.01 28.77
N LYS A 744 32.26 -18.36 29.74
CA LYS A 744 32.79 -18.25 31.10
C LYS A 744 32.12 -19.27 32.01
N ALA A 745 32.92 -20.26 32.39
CA ALA A 745 32.70 -21.13 33.53
C ALA A 745 32.66 -20.32 34.84
N LYS A 746 31.95 -20.89 35.83
CA LYS A 746 31.78 -20.44 37.21
C LYS A 746 33.03 -19.81 37.84
N GLY A 747 32.86 -18.67 38.49
CA GLY A 747 33.84 -18.05 39.38
C GLY A 747 33.33 -16.72 39.92
N SER A 748 33.46 -16.55 41.23
CA SER A 748 32.91 -15.55 42.15
C SER A 748 33.29 -14.07 41.91
N ASP A 749 32.40 -13.24 42.43
CA ASP A 749 32.57 -11.91 43.05
C ASP A 749 32.93 -10.66 42.23
N ASP A 750 32.19 -9.62 42.62
CA ASP A 750 32.40 -8.17 42.58
C ASP A 750 31.94 -7.33 41.37
N GLU A 751 31.16 -6.32 41.77
CA GLU A 751 30.51 -5.26 41.01
C GLU A 751 31.52 -4.37 40.26
N GLU A 752 31.21 -4.00 39.02
CA GLU A 752 31.33 -2.59 38.60
C GLU A 752 30.62 -2.31 37.25
N ASN A 753 29.87 -1.22 37.25
CA ASN A 753 29.13 -0.64 36.12
C ASN A 753 30.03 -0.25 34.94
N LEU A 754 29.78 -0.78 33.74
CA LEU A 754 30.21 -0.16 32.49
C LEU A 754 29.18 -0.33 31.36
N ASN A 755 28.49 0.77 31.05
CA ASN A 755 27.72 1.01 29.83
C ASN A 755 28.56 0.68 28.58
N ARG A 756 28.01 -0.12 27.66
CA ARG A 756 28.51 -0.27 26.28
C ARG A 756 27.38 -0.02 25.30
N GLU A 757 27.36 1.19 24.75
CA GLU A 757 26.64 1.52 23.51
C GLU A 757 27.41 0.94 22.32
N SER A 758 26.75 0.11 21.50
CA SER A 758 27.27 -0.33 20.20
C SER A 758 26.66 0.52 19.10
N ILE A 759 27.55 1.12 18.29
CA ILE A 759 27.21 1.97 17.16
C ILE A 759 26.90 1.06 15.96
N ILE A 760 25.61 0.82 15.71
CA ILE A 760 25.10 0.33 14.43
C ILE A 760 24.60 1.56 13.67
N ALA A 761 25.11 1.78 12.46
CA ALA A 761 24.66 2.85 11.57
C ALA A 761 23.18 2.63 11.24
N LYS A 762 22.31 3.46 11.83
CA LYS A 762 20.89 3.52 11.49
C LYS A 762 20.74 3.98 10.05
N THR A 763 20.31 3.08 9.17
CA THR A 763 19.82 3.42 7.83
C THR A 763 18.59 4.34 7.94
N PRO A 764 18.32 5.23 6.96
CA PRO A 764 17.31 6.28 7.10
C PRO A 764 15.86 5.78 7.13
N PHE A 765 15.63 4.47 6.94
CA PHE A 765 14.32 3.83 6.97
C PHE A 765 13.85 3.41 8.37
N ALA A 766 14.60 3.74 9.43
CA ALA A 766 14.12 3.62 10.79
C ALA A 766 12.99 4.64 11.03
N PHE A 767 11.73 4.22 10.83
CA PHE A 767 10.61 4.90 11.48
C PHE A 767 10.88 4.87 12.99
N ASN A 768 10.79 6.05 13.61
CA ASN A 768 10.87 6.22 15.05
C ASN A 768 9.74 5.42 15.72
N PHE A 769 9.99 4.16 16.04
CA PHE A 769 9.53 3.64 17.31
C PHE A 769 10.45 4.27 18.35
N SER A 770 10.00 5.37 18.96
CA SER A 770 10.64 5.85 20.18
C SER A 770 10.69 4.69 21.16
N SER A 771 11.90 4.21 21.40
CA SER A 771 12.26 3.25 22.43
C SER A 771 11.77 3.71 23.80
#